data_AF-A0A959GY48-F1
#
_entry.id   AF-A0A959GY48-F1
#
_cell.length_a   1.000
_cell.length_b   1.000
_cell.length_c   1.000
_cell.angle_alpha   90.00
_cell.angle_beta   90.00
_cell.angle_gamma   90.00
#
_symmetry.space_group_name_H-M   'P 1'
#
loop_
_entity.id
_entity.type
_entity.pdbx_description
1 polymer ?
#
loop_
_entity_poly.entity_id
_entity_poly.type
_entity_poly.pdbx_seq_one_letter_code
_entity_poly.pdbx_strand_id
1 'polypeptide(L)'
;YHMIINGDSTSLRNLGNLPLWMIEGLAEYMSIGRIDAHTALWMRDAVLQDDLPTLDDLNSYKYFPYRWGQAFWAYVTGVYGDEVIADYFRNTAKYGLDAATKLTLFTTPDSLSTAWHAALRNHYGRWVGLDADAIAVLNAADSDRKSKDKKEAREKLLRRLGKSQDLPGRKLFDDDAGRMTICPVLSPNGKYVIFLSEKNLFTTDLFLAEAKSGKVLKKVASTASDGHIDQFNFIESAGTWSPNDKQFAFDVYEKGRSVLVIQDVFKGKSVKKISIPGVPAFSNPAWSPDGKTIVVSGLVNGQTDLYAYDLKSGKVRQLTNDKASEILSTWSADGKMLAYSTDQISLERGRSNGEWTMNLAVMNMETGETEQLDFFPGADNLNPQFDKAGNIFFLSNRDGFRNMYRYDMSTKKVEQMTKLVTGITGITPYAPAITVAEDRDRVLYTYYENGAYKVYQARLRDFTPEEVDPNNVDMVPASLPPFKPGQRDVINTNLRLLDNNTQASEASTTLKPVKYKPKFSLDYIGGSAGVGVATGNSSFGTATGLAGGVDMLFGDVLGNNQIYTGLALNGEISDMAGQFSFINQKNRINWGVNLSHIPYRSGQYFQDPDLQPEVETTLNGEQYFGYQDDIIIQRLFQERVGVFAFYPLSVTKRFEVGTAYEFYHQRVDHYVNYVDASGFLLGQDRERLDAPGTNHLMSLSTAYVGDNSYFGFTAPLQGWRYRIGVERYFGAYDFTTVLLDGRRYFYVRPVTFAVRGLGYGRLGGNANNTNEVYPLFAGESYFVRG
;
A
#
# COMPACT_ATOMS: atom_id res chain seq x y z
N TYR A 1 -14.66 4.73 -16.80
CA TYR A 1 -15.50 5.42 -15.80
C TYR A 1 -16.73 6.08 -16.44
N HIS A 2 -16.60 7.16 -17.22
CA HIS A 2 -17.76 7.85 -17.85
C HIS A 2 -18.64 6.95 -18.74
N MET A 3 -18.05 6.01 -19.48
CA MET A 3 -18.79 5.04 -20.29
C MET A 3 -19.59 4.01 -19.48
N ILE A 4 -19.20 3.75 -18.23
CA ILE A 4 -19.84 2.74 -17.36
C ILE A 4 -20.98 3.38 -16.55
N ILE A 5 -20.87 4.67 -16.23
CA ILE A 5 -21.90 5.44 -15.52
C ILE A 5 -23.08 5.81 -16.42
N ASN A 6 -22.85 5.95 -17.73
CA ASN A 6 -23.86 6.39 -18.69
C ASN A 6 -24.59 5.23 -19.41
N GLY A 7 -24.36 3.97 -19.01
CA GLY A 7 -24.95 2.81 -19.66
C GLY A 7 -26.13 2.22 -18.88
N ASP A 8 -27.25 1.95 -19.57
CA ASP A 8 -28.52 1.46 -18.99
C ASP A 8 -28.43 0.09 -18.27
N SER A 9 -27.33 -0.64 -18.42
CA SER A 9 -27.12 -1.99 -17.86
C SER A 9 -25.88 -2.14 -16.96
N THR A 10 -25.17 -1.05 -16.67
CA THR A 10 -23.95 -1.06 -15.84
C THR A 10 -24.14 -0.26 -14.56
N SER A 11 -24.15 -0.93 -13.41
CA SER A 11 -24.15 -0.27 -12.10
C SER A 11 -22.72 -0.06 -11.59
N LEU A 12 -22.49 0.90 -10.69
CA LEU A 12 -21.20 1.08 -9.99
C LEU A 12 -20.74 -0.21 -9.28
N ARG A 13 -21.68 -1.06 -8.83
CA ARG A 13 -21.40 -2.36 -8.19
C ARG A 13 -20.73 -3.35 -9.16
N ASN A 14 -21.00 -3.23 -10.46
CA ASN A 14 -20.41 -4.08 -11.50
C ASN A 14 -18.91 -3.78 -11.71
N LEU A 15 -18.40 -2.63 -11.27
CA LEU A 15 -16.96 -2.34 -11.29
C LEU A 15 -16.17 -3.28 -10.36
N GLY A 16 -16.80 -3.83 -9.32
CA GLY A 16 -16.16 -4.80 -8.42
C GLY A 16 -15.79 -6.13 -9.11
N ASN A 17 -16.33 -6.38 -10.31
CA ASN A 17 -15.96 -7.55 -11.11
C ASN A 17 -14.66 -7.35 -11.91
N LEU A 18 -14.14 -6.12 -12.01
CA LEU A 18 -12.89 -5.84 -12.72
C LEU A 18 -11.69 -6.16 -11.81
N PRO A 19 -10.86 -7.14 -12.18
CA PRO A 19 -9.65 -7.41 -11.43
C PRO A 19 -8.69 -6.21 -11.46
N LEU A 20 -7.98 -5.97 -10.36
CA LEU A 20 -7.02 -4.86 -10.26
C LEU A 20 -5.95 -4.94 -11.36
N TRP A 21 -5.39 -6.14 -11.61
CA TRP A 21 -4.41 -6.38 -12.67
C TRP A 21 -4.94 -6.04 -14.07
N MET A 22 -6.25 -6.17 -14.31
CA MET A 22 -6.83 -5.82 -15.60
C MET A 22 -6.89 -4.30 -15.78
N ILE A 23 -7.17 -3.56 -14.71
CA ILE A 23 -7.24 -2.09 -14.73
C ILE A 23 -5.84 -1.48 -14.79
N GLU A 24 -4.98 -1.81 -13.82
CA GLU A 24 -3.63 -1.27 -13.72
C GLU A 24 -2.76 -1.70 -14.91
N GLY A 25 -2.91 -2.95 -15.35
CA GLY A 25 -2.23 -3.45 -16.54
C GLY A 25 -2.66 -2.77 -17.82
N LEU A 26 -3.94 -2.39 -17.95
CA LEU A 26 -4.41 -1.66 -19.12
C LEU A 26 -3.82 -0.25 -19.16
N ALA A 27 -3.77 0.41 -17.99
CA ALA A 27 -3.16 1.73 -17.88
C ALA A 27 -1.66 1.69 -18.27
N GLU A 28 -0.93 0.69 -17.77
CA GLU A 28 0.48 0.47 -18.11
C GLU A 28 0.63 0.19 -19.63
N TYR A 29 -0.17 -0.72 -20.18
CA TYR A 29 -0.14 -1.08 -21.60
C TYR A 29 -0.47 0.11 -22.52
N MET A 30 -1.44 0.95 -22.16
CA MET A 30 -1.80 2.12 -22.96
C MET A 30 -0.76 3.24 -22.89
N SER A 31 0.07 3.26 -21.83
CA SER A 31 1.08 4.30 -21.61
C SER A 31 2.44 3.94 -22.22
N ILE A 32 2.86 2.68 -22.09
CA ILE A 32 4.20 2.18 -22.48
C ILE A 32 4.12 1.30 -23.75
N GLY A 33 3.01 0.59 -23.92
CA GLY A 33 2.85 -0.37 -25.01
C GLY A 33 3.53 -1.71 -24.74
N ARG A 34 4.03 -2.33 -25.82
CA ARG A 34 4.55 -3.71 -25.84
C ARG A 34 6.06 -3.82 -25.65
N ILE A 35 6.81 -2.73 -25.74
CA ILE A 35 8.26 -2.74 -25.61
C ILE A 35 8.61 -2.17 -24.24
N ASP A 36 8.89 -3.04 -23.28
CA ASP A 36 9.16 -2.67 -21.89
C ASP A 36 10.17 -3.64 -21.28
N ALA A 37 11.41 -3.18 -21.13
CA ALA A 37 12.49 -4.00 -20.59
C ALA A 37 12.27 -4.38 -19.12
N HIS A 38 11.56 -3.57 -18.35
CA HIS A 38 11.30 -3.81 -16.93
C HIS A 38 10.20 -4.86 -16.75
N THR A 39 9.11 -4.81 -17.52
CA THR A 39 8.11 -5.88 -17.49
C THR A 39 8.63 -7.18 -18.11
N ALA A 40 9.38 -7.11 -19.20
CA ALA A 40 9.98 -8.29 -19.81
C ALA A 40 10.95 -9.01 -18.86
N LEU A 41 11.67 -8.28 -17.99
CA LEU A 41 12.51 -8.85 -16.92
C LEU A 41 11.70 -9.77 -16.00
N TRP A 42 10.49 -9.37 -15.60
CA TRP A 42 9.62 -10.20 -14.76
C TRP A 42 9.13 -11.43 -15.51
N MET A 43 8.79 -11.28 -16.78
CA MET A 43 8.32 -12.39 -17.61
C MET A 43 9.44 -13.41 -17.84
N ARG A 44 10.68 -12.96 -18.05
CA ARG A 44 11.85 -13.82 -18.18
C ARG A 44 12.14 -14.59 -16.89
N ASP A 45 12.08 -13.93 -15.73
CA ASP A 45 12.22 -14.62 -14.43
C ASP A 45 11.12 -15.69 -14.26
N ALA A 46 9.86 -15.35 -14.57
CA ALA A 46 8.76 -16.29 -14.45
C ALA A 46 8.89 -17.50 -15.40
N VAL A 47 9.36 -17.30 -16.63
CA VAL A 47 9.63 -18.39 -17.57
C VAL A 47 10.83 -19.23 -17.11
N LEU A 48 11.89 -18.60 -16.60
CA LEU A 48 13.07 -19.28 -16.05
C LEU A 48 12.73 -20.15 -14.83
N GLN A 49 11.89 -19.63 -13.93
CA GLN A 49 11.46 -20.33 -12.72
C GLN A 49 10.28 -21.28 -12.93
N ASP A 50 9.66 -21.19 -14.11
CA ASP A 50 8.41 -21.86 -14.48
C ASP A 50 7.27 -21.56 -13.48
N ASP A 51 7.17 -20.28 -13.11
CA ASP A 51 6.19 -19.70 -12.18
C ASP A 51 5.25 -18.74 -12.92
N LEU A 52 4.46 -19.30 -13.84
CA LEU A 52 3.48 -18.56 -14.64
C LEU A 52 2.06 -18.69 -14.03
N PRO A 53 1.39 -17.57 -13.68
CA PRO A 53 0.06 -17.55 -13.06
C PRO A 53 -1.08 -17.81 -14.05
N THR A 54 -2.13 -18.50 -13.61
CA THR A 54 -3.42 -18.38 -14.31
C THR A 54 -4.03 -17.00 -14.11
N LEU A 55 -5.07 -16.69 -14.89
CA LEU A 55 -5.84 -15.46 -14.70
C LEU A 55 -6.47 -15.34 -13.30
N ASP A 56 -6.82 -16.46 -12.67
CA ASP A 56 -7.33 -16.45 -11.29
C ASP A 56 -6.21 -16.17 -10.28
N ASP A 57 -5.01 -16.73 -10.50
CA ASP A 57 -3.84 -16.52 -9.65
C ASP A 57 -3.41 -15.03 -9.62
N LEU A 58 -3.67 -14.28 -10.68
CA LEU A 58 -3.37 -12.83 -10.78
C LEU A 58 -4.11 -11.97 -9.75
N ASN A 59 -5.15 -12.49 -9.09
CA ASN A 59 -5.80 -11.79 -7.97
C ASN A 59 -5.00 -11.88 -6.65
N SER A 60 -3.93 -12.67 -6.62
CA SER A 60 -3.03 -12.78 -5.47
C SER A 60 -2.02 -11.63 -5.43
N TYR A 61 -1.71 -11.16 -4.22
CA TYR A 61 -0.66 -10.16 -3.97
C TYR A 61 0.75 -10.60 -4.41
N LYS A 62 0.94 -11.89 -4.75
CA LYS A 62 2.20 -12.42 -5.28
C LYS A 62 2.54 -11.82 -6.66
N TYR A 63 1.54 -11.58 -7.50
CA TYR A 63 1.74 -11.15 -8.88
C TYR A 63 1.41 -9.67 -9.00
N PHE A 64 2.44 -8.85 -9.24
CA PHE A 64 2.29 -7.39 -9.24
C PHE A 64 1.36 -6.92 -10.39
N PRO A 65 0.23 -6.25 -10.08
CA PRO A 65 -0.86 -5.97 -11.05
C PRO A 65 -0.41 -5.26 -12.33
N TYR A 66 0.46 -4.26 -12.23
CA TYR A 66 0.92 -3.47 -13.37
C TYR A 66 1.68 -4.34 -14.40
N ARG A 67 2.67 -5.10 -13.93
CA ARG A 67 3.57 -5.89 -14.80
C ARG A 67 2.86 -7.05 -15.46
N TRP A 68 2.14 -7.84 -14.66
CA TRP A 68 1.41 -8.99 -15.17
C TRP A 68 0.20 -8.58 -16.01
N GLY A 69 -0.47 -7.50 -15.63
CA GLY A 69 -1.57 -6.95 -16.39
C GLY A 69 -1.13 -6.37 -17.75
N GLN A 70 0.00 -5.64 -17.81
CA GLN A 70 0.57 -5.16 -19.07
C GLN A 70 0.93 -6.32 -20.00
N ALA A 71 1.63 -7.33 -19.48
CA ALA A 71 1.99 -8.52 -20.23
C ALA A 71 0.76 -9.30 -20.73
N PHE A 72 -0.30 -9.37 -19.93
CA PHE A 72 -1.56 -9.96 -20.33
C PHE A 72 -2.24 -9.16 -21.46
N TRP A 73 -2.33 -7.84 -21.33
CA TRP A 73 -2.94 -7.00 -22.37
C TRP A 73 -2.13 -7.06 -23.66
N ALA A 74 -0.80 -7.00 -23.59
CA ALA A 74 0.07 -7.20 -24.74
C ALA A 74 -0.17 -8.56 -25.42
N TYR A 75 -0.48 -9.61 -24.65
CA TYR A 75 -0.86 -10.89 -25.19
C TYR A 75 -2.23 -10.86 -25.88
N VAL A 76 -3.27 -10.39 -25.17
CA VAL A 76 -4.65 -10.36 -25.68
C VAL A 76 -4.73 -9.53 -26.95
N THR A 77 -4.18 -8.32 -26.94
CA THR A 77 -4.21 -7.45 -28.12
C THR A 77 -3.31 -7.96 -29.23
N GLY A 78 -2.19 -8.59 -28.89
CA GLY A 78 -1.32 -9.25 -29.87
C GLY A 78 -1.99 -10.45 -30.57
N VAL A 79 -2.95 -11.11 -29.93
CA VAL A 79 -3.69 -12.24 -30.50
C VAL A 79 -4.97 -11.80 -31.21
N TYR A 80 -5.74 -10.90 -30.60
CA TYR A 80 -7.11 -10.56 -30.95
C TYR A 80 -7.29 -9.12 -31.49
N GLY A 81 -6.24 -8.28 -31.45
CA GLY A 81 -6.28 -6.87 -31.84
C GLY A 81 -6.71 -5.94 -30.69
N ASP A 82 -6.37 -4.65 -30.79
CA ASP A 82 -6.70 -3.65 -29.75
C ASP A 82 -8.19 -3.35 -29.61
N GLU A 83 -8.98 -3.68 -30.63
CA GLU A 83 -10.43 -3.45 -30.66
C GLU A 83 -11.20 -4.25 -29.60
N VAL A 84 -10.66 -5.40 -29.15
CA VAL A 84 -11.32 -6.21 -28.11
C VAL A 84 -11.21 -5.59 -26.72
N ILE A 85 -10.30 -4.64 -26.49
CA ILE A 85 -10.07 -4.04 -25.17
C ILE A 85 -11.38 -3.51 -24.58
N ALA A 86 -12.10 -2.68 -25.35
CA ALA A 86 -13.30 -2.01 -24.87
C ALA A 86 -14.42 -3.01 -24.55
N ASP A 87 -14.60 -4.04 -25.37
CA ASP A 87 -15.66 -5.03 -25.17
C ASP A 87 -15.31 -6.00 -24.05
N TYR A 88 -14.05 -6.45 -23.98
CA TYR A 88 -13.61 -7.37 -22.95
C TYR A 88 -13.63 -6.72 -21.58
N PHE A 89 -13.20 -5.46 -21.47
CA PHE A 89 -13.27 -4.69 -20.23
C PHE A 89 -14.74 -4.46 -19.80
N ARG A 90 -15.63 -4.08 -20.72
CA ARG A 90 -17.05 -3.87 -20.42
C ARG A 90 -17.77 -5.15 -20.01
N ASN A 91 -17.53 -6.24 -20.73
CA ASN A 91 -18.15 -7.53 -20.43
C ASN A 91 -17.62 -8.08 -19.10
N THR A 92 -16.34 -7.87 -18.77
CA THR A 92 -15.78 -8.27 -17.46
C THR A 92 -16.45 -7.51 -16.33
N ALA A 93 -16.63 -6.20 -16.47
CA ALA A 93 -17.40 -5.42 -15.50
C ALA A 93 -18.84 -5.96 -15.38
N LYS A 94 -19.55 -6.19 -16.49
CA LYS A 94 -20.95 -6.62 -16.47
C LYS A 94 -21.18 -8.04 -15.94
N TYR A 95 -20.36 -9.00 -16.36
CA TYR A 95 -20.66 -10.43 -16.23
C TYR A 95 -19.58 -11.21 -15.47
N GLY A 96 -18.47 -10.58 -15.10
CA GLY A 96 -17.30 -11.25 -14.54
C GLY A 96 -16.36 -11.83 -15.60
N LEU A 97 -15.15 -12.18 -15.18
CA LEU A 97 -14.03 -12.55 -16.05
C LEU A 97 -14.31 -13.80 -16.90
N ASP A 98 -14.88 -14.86 -16.32
CA ASP A 98 -15.15 -16.12 -17.04
C ASP A 98 -16.16 -15.92 -18.19
N ALA A 99 -17.30 -15.31 -17.89
CA ALA A 99 -18.32 -15.03 -18.90
C ALA A 99 -17.80 -14.06 -19.98
N ALA A 100 -17.07 -13.02 -19.59
CA ALA A 100 -16.49 -12.06 -20.54
C ALA A 100 -15.48 -12.70 -21.49
N THR A 101 -14.66 -13.64 -20.99
CA THR A 101 -13.66 -14.35 -21.78
C THR A 101 -14.33 -15.23 -22.83
N LYS A 102 -15.42 -15.91 -22.47
CA LYS A 102 -16.23 -16.73 -23.40
C LYS A 102 -16.96 -15.87 -24.44
N LEU A 103 -17.56 -14.76 -24.01
CA LEU A 103 -18.35 -13.89 -24.89
C LEU A 103 -17.51 -13.06 -25.85
N THR A 104 -16.31 -12.63 -25.43
CA THR A 104 -15.50 -11.67 -26.20
C THR A 104 -14.35 -12.35 -26.93
N LEU A 105 -13.67 -13.29 -26.28
CA LEU A 105 -12.46 -13.93 -26.80
C LEU A 105 -12.73 -15.37 -27.31
N PHE A 106 -13.97 -15.85 -27.18
CA PHE A 106 -14.43 -17.17 -27.61
C PHE A 106 -13.56 -18.33 -27.07
N THR A 107 -13.11 -18.19 -25.82
CA THR A 107 -12.26 -19.17 -25.12
C THR A 107 -12.61 -19.21 -23.63
N THR A 108 -11.91 -20.02 -22.85
CA THR A 108 -12.03 -20.07 -21.38
C THR A 108 -10.82 -19.43 -20.70
N PRO A 109 -10.94 -18.96 -19.45
CA PRO A 109 -9.80 -18.44 -18.70
C PRO A 109 -8.61 -19.43 -18.62
N ASP A 110 -8.89 -20.73 -18.46
CA ASP A 110 -7.87 -21.78 -18.40
C ASP A 110 -7.13 -21.96 -19.73
N SER A 111 -7.88 -22.04 -20.84
CA SER A 111 -7.30 -22.17 -22.18
C SER A 111 -6.54 -20.90 -22.57
N LEU A 112 -7.05 -19.72 -22.20
CA LEU A 112 -6.37 -18.44 -22.40
C LEU A 112 -5.06 -18.37 -21.62
N SER A 113 -5.07 -18.78 -20.34
CA SER A 113 -3.86 -18.86 -19.51
C SER A 113 -2.82 -19.79 -20.14
N THR A 114 -3.24 -20.99 -20.55
CA THR A 114 -2.35 -21.99 -21.18
C THR A 114 -1.71 -21.45 -22.48
N ALA A 115 -2.51 -20.79 -23.32
CA ALA A 115 -2.02 -20.22 -24.57
C ALA A 115 -1.10 -19.00 -24.33
N TRP A 116 -1.36 -18.20 -23.30
CA TRP A 116 -0.48 -17.11 -22.88
C TRP A 116 0.86 -17.62 -22.35
N HIS A 117 0.86 -18.64 -21.49
CA HIS A 117 2.08 -19.29 -21.01
C HIS A 117 2.93 -19.81 -22.17
N ALA A 118 2.30 -20.47 -23.15
CA ALA A 118 2.99 -20.95 -24.32
C ALA A 118 3.62 -19.81 -25.14
N ALA A 119 2.94 -18.68 -25.29
CA ALA A 119 3.50 -17.51 -25.97
C ALA A 119 4.72 -16.92 -25.23
N LEU A 120 4.66 -16.83 -23.90
CA LEU A 120 5.77 -16.39 -23.07
C LEU A 120 6.97 -17.34 -23.19
N ARG A 121 6.75 -18.66 -23.07
CA ARG A 121 7.82 -19.68 -23.20
C ARG A 121 8.44 -19.69 -24.59
N ASN A 122 7.63 -19.61 -25.65
CA ASN A 122 8.12 -19.59 -27.03
C ASN A 122 8.96 -18.35 -27.33
N HIS A 123 8.60 -17.20 -26.75
CA HIS A 123 9.35 -15.97 -26.95
C HIS A 123 10.61 -15.93 -26.08
N TYR A 124 10.46 -16.11 -24.76
CA TYR A 124 11.57 -15.94 -23.82
C TYR A 124 12.49 -17.16 -23.67
N GLY A 125 12.02 -18.35 -24.05
CA GLY A 125 12.71 -19.62 -23.87
C GLY A 125 14.15 -19.62 -24.39
N ARG A 126 14.38 -18.97 -25.54
CA ARG A 126 15.71 -18.87 -26.15
C ARG A 126 16.76 -18.17 -25.30
N TRP A 127 16.36 -17.25 -24.41
CA TRP A 127 17.29 -16.52 -23.53
C TRP A 127 17.40 -17.14 -22.14
N VAL A 128 16.40 -17.91 -21.72
CA VAL A 128 16.41 -18.60 -20.41
C VAL A 128 16.91 -20.05 -20.50
N GLY A 129 17.41 -20.48 -21.66
CA GLY A 129 17.96 -21.83 -21.86
C GLY A 129 16.91 -22.94 -22.01
N LEU A 130 15.70 -22.61 -22.46
CA LEU A 130 14.66 -23.59 -22.79
C LEU A 130 14.67 -23.89 -24.29
N ASP A 131 14.99 -25.14 -24.65
CA ASP A 131 14.85 -25.66 -26.01
C ASP A 131 13.39 -26.02 -26.34
N ALA A 132 13.13 -26.36 -27.61
CA ALA A 132 11.78 -26.68 -28.07
C ALA A 132 11.16 -27.89 -27.35
N ASP A 133 11.97 -28.89 -26.99
CA ASP A 133 11.52 -30.10 -26.29
C ASP A 133 11.14 -29.76 -24.83
N ALA A 134 11.94 -28.96 -24.14
CA ALA A 134 11.65 -28.46 -22.81
C ALA A 134 10.33 -27.67 -22.82
N ILE A 135 10.16 -26.75 -23.78
CA ILE A 135 8.94 -25.96 -23.93
C ILE A 135 7.73 -26.86 -24.18
N ALA A 136 7.86 -27.89 -25.03
CA ALA A 136 6.78 -28.85 -25.29
C ALA A 136 6.36 -29.62 -24.03
N VAL A 137 7.33 -30.07 -23.21
CA VAL A 137 7.05 -30.74 -21.93
C VAL A 137 6.32 -29.81 -20.96
N LEU A 138 6.76 -28.55 -20.82
CA LEU A 138 6.12 -27.59 -19.93
C LEU A 138 4.70 -27.23 -20.39
N ASN A 139 4.50 -26.99 -21.68
CA ASN A 139 3.18 -26.70 -22.25
C ASN A 139 2.23 -27.90 -22.14
N ALA A 140 2.73 -29.12 -22.33
CA ALA A 140 1.95 -30.33 -22.13
C ALA A 140 1.45 -30.45 -20.68
N ALA A 141 2.32 -30.16 -19.70
CA ALA A 141 1.96 -30.16 -18.29
C ALA A 141 0.92 -29.09 -17.92
N ASP A 142 0.99 -27.90 -18.53
CA ASP A 142 -0.02 -26.85 -18.30
C ASP A 142 -1.37 -27.17 -18.92
N SER A 143 -1.40 -27.81 -20.09
CA SER A 143 -2.66 -28.21 -20.75
C SER A 143 -3.46 -29.27 -19.99
N ASP A 144 -2.80 -30.02 -19.10
CA ASP A 144 -3.42 -31.09 -18.32
C ASP A 144 -2.77 -31.20 -16.93
N ARG A 145 -3.12 -30.25 -16.07
CA ARG A 145 -2.59 -30.13 -14.70
C ARG A 145 -2.95 -31.31 -13.79
N LYS A 146 -3.89 -32.17 -14.20
CA LYS A 146 -4.33 -33.34 -13.42
C LYS A 146 -3.51 -34.60 -13.73
N SER A 147 -2.81 -34.64 -14.87
CA SER A 147 -1.94 -35.77 -15.24
C SER A 147 -0.71 -35.85 -14.33
N LYS A 148 -0.58 -36.96 -13.60
CA LYS A 148 0.59 -37.25 -12.77
C LYS A 148 1.87 -37.38 -13.61
N ASP A 149 1.80 -38.09 -14.74
CA ASP A 149 2.95 -38.35 -15.61
C ASP A 149 3.55 -37.05 -16.17
N LYS A 150 2.68 -36.13 -16.62
CA LYS A 150 3.12 -34.83 -17.14
C LYS A 150 3.71 -33.95 -16.03
N LYS A 151 3.15 -34.01 -14.82
CA LYS A 151 3.70 -33.32 -13.65
C LYS A 151 5.08 -33.86 -13.29
N GLU A 152 5.27 -35.18 -13.30
CA GLU A 152 6.57 -35.80 -13.03
C GLU A 152 7.60 -35.46 -14.12
N ALA A 153 7.21 -35.46 -15.39
CA ALA A 153 8.06 -35.04 -16.50
C ALA A 153 8.51 -33.58 -16.36
N ARG A 154 7.61 -32.68 -15.97
CA ARG A 154 7.90 -31.27 -15.65
C ARG A 154 8.90 -31.16 -14.49
N GLU A 155 8.67 -31.84 -13.38
CA GLU A 155 9.58 -31.81 -12.23
C GLU A 155 10.97 -32.36 -12.57
N LYS A 156 11.04 -33.44 -13.36
CA LYS A 156 12.31 -34.03 -13.84
C LYS A 156 13.07 -33.07 -14.76
N LEU A 157 12.36 -32.39 -15.67
CA LEU A 157 12.94 -31.37 -16.55
C LEU A 157 13.51 -30.21 -15.72
N LEU A 158 12.75 -29.67 -14.78
CA LEU A 158 13.19 -28.55 -13.94
C LEU A 158 14.41 -28.90 -13.08
N ARG A 159 14.50 -30.14 -12.57
CA ARG A 159 15.70 -30.63 -11.87
C ARG A 159 16.91 -30.74 -12.79
N ARG A 160 16.73 -31.13 -14.05
CA ARG A 160 17.79 -31.26 -15.04
C ARG A 160 18.34 -29.91 -15.49
N LEU A 161 17.46 -28.94 -15.73
CA LEU A 161 17.86 -27.61 -16.21
C LEU A 161 18.69 -26.86 -15.18
N GLY A 162 18.43 -27.07 -13.88
CA GLY A 162 19.12 -26.36 -12.81
C GLY A 162 18.75 -24.88 -12.79
N LYS A 163 18.66 -24.29 -11.59
CA LYS A 163 18.23 -22.89 -11.41
C LYS A 163 19.41 -21.96 -11.14
N SER A 164 20.44 -21.98 -12.00
CA SER A 164 21.61 -21.13 -11.76
C SER A 164 22.06 -20.43 -13.02
N GLN A 165 21.95 -19.11 -13.00
CA GLN A 165 22.72 -18.24 -13.87
C GLN A 165 24.11 -18.04 -13.24
N ASP A 166 25.16 -17.98 -14.07
CA ASP A 166 26.47 -17.56 -13.61
C ASP A 166 26.48 -16.03 -13.48
N LEU A 167 26.51 -15.54 -12.24
CA LEU A 167 26.40 -14.12 -11.92
C LEU A 167 27.77 -13.61 -11.45
N PRO A 168 28.25 -12.46 -11.95
CA PRO A 168 29.50 -11.86 -11.48
C PRO A 168 29.53 -11.68 -9.95
N GLY A 169 30.47 -12.36 -9.30
CA GLY A 169 30.67 -12.25 -7.86
C GLY A 169 29.77 -13.15 -7.04
N ARG A 170 29.18 -12.64 -5.94
CA ARG A 170 28.38 -13.42 -5.00
C ARG A 170 27.22 -12.65 -4.39
N LYS A 171 26.16 -13.35 -4.01
CA LYS A 171 25.07 -12.81 -3.19
C LYS A 171 25.62 -12.24 -1.87
N LEU A 172 25.21 -11.03 -1.50
CA LEU A 172 25.70 -10.32 -0.31
C LEU A 172 24.90 -10.65 0.95
N PHE A 173 23.58 -10.75 0.83
CA PHE A 173 22.67 -11.01 1.96
C PHE A 173 21.94 -12.34 1.79
N ASP A 174 21.75 -13.07 2.90
CA ASP A 174 21.01 -14.34 2.91
C ASP A 174 19.50 -14.15 2.70
N ASP A 175 18.78 -15.23 2.42
CA ASP A 175 17.37 -15.20 2.04
C ASP A 175 16.40 -14.74 3.17
N ASP A 176 16.87 -14.64 4.41
CA ASP A 176 16.15 -14.07 5.56
C ASP A 176 15.96 -12.54 5.48
N ALA A 177 16.49 -11.87 4.46
CA ALA A 177 16.37 -10.42 4.24
C ALA A 177 15.04 -9.97 3.61
N GLY A 178 14.07 -10.88 3.46
CA GLY A 178 12.78 -10.58 2.81
C GLY A 178 12.84 -10.69 1.28
N ARG A 179 11.75 -10.30 0.61
CA ARG A 179 11.65 -10.32 -0.86
C ARG A 179 12.37 -9.15 -1.51
N MET A 180 12.47 -8.02 -0.82
CA MET A 180 13.07 -6.82 -1.40
C MET A 180 14.31 -6.41 -0.59
N THR A 181 15.47 -6.45 -1.24
CA THR A 181 16.72 -5.83 -0.79
C THR A 181 17.30 -5.02 -1.94
N ILE A 182 17.16 -3.70 -1.86
CA ILE A 182 17.34 -2.78 -3.00
C ILE A 182 18.20 -1.57 -2.62
N CYS A 183 18.57 -0.79 -3.63
CA CYS A 183 19.23 0.51 -3.46
C CYS A 183 20.51 0.46 -2.61
N PRO A 184 21.46 -0.45 -2.92
CA PRO A 184 22.71 -0.51 -2.18
C PRO A 184 23.55 0.74 -2.47
N VAL A 185 24.07 1.37 -1.42
CA VAL A 185 24.99 2.51 -1.51
C VAL A 185 26.24 2.20 -0.68
N LEU A 186 27.38 2.06 -1.35
CA LEU A 186 28.67 1.84 -0.70
C LEU A 186 29.16 3.13 -0.04
N SER A 187 29.77 2.98 1.14
CA SER A 187 30.51 4.08 1.75
C SER A 187 31.78 4.37 0.91
N PRO A 188 32.29 5.63 0.89
CA PRO A 188 33.48 6.01 0.13
C PRO A 188 34.66 5.05 0.31
N ASN A 189 34.92 4.61 1.55
CA ASN A 189 36.00 3.66 1.84
C ASN A 189 35.70 2.20 1.43
N GLY A 190 34.51 1.90 0.91
CA GLY A 190 34.04 0.59 0.46
C GLY A 190 33.88 -0.48 1.55
N LYS A 191 33.87 -0.11 2.84
CA LYS A 191 33.76 -1.03 3.99
C LYS A 191 32.31 -1.28 4.39
N TYR A 192 31.46 -0.27 4.25
CA TYR A 192 30.06 -0.32 4.68
C TYR A 192 29.13 -0.18 3.48
N VAL A 193 27.92 -0.72 3.63
CA VAL A 193 26.83 -0.54 2.67
C VAL A 193 25.58 -0.15 3.44
N ILE A 194 24.85 0.83 2.91
CA ILE A 194 23.48 1.09 3.29
C ILE A 194 22.55 0.60 2.19
N PHE A 195 21.43 0.02 2.57
CA PHE A 195 20.44 -0.54 1.66
C PHE A 195 19.06 -0.51 2.29
N LEU A 196 18.04 -0.65 1.45
CA LEU A 196 16.65 -0.73 1.86
C LEU A 196 16.18 -2.19 1.83
N SER A 197 15.43 -2.62 2.86
CA SER A 197 14.95 -4.00 2.93
C SER A 197 13.64 -4.17 3.71
N GLU A 198 12.82 -5.11 3.27
CA GLU A 198 11.57 -5.58 3.92
C GLU A 198 11.84 -6.59 5.05
N LYS A 199 12.98 -6.51 5.73
CA LYS A 199 13.34 -7.48 6.77
C LYS A 199 12.30 -7.56 7.91
N ASN A 200 11.39 -6.59 8.02
CA ASN A 200 10.23 -6.63 8.91
C ASN A 200 8.92 -6.62 8.10
N LEU A 201 7.89 -7.31 8.61
CA LEU A 201 6.60 -7.57 7.93
C LEU A 201 5.76 -6.32 7.56
N PHE A 202 6.15 -5.12 8.01
CA PHE A 202 5.29 -3.93 7.95
C PHE A 202 5.91 -2.74 7.19
N THR A 203 7.23 -2.68 7.07
CA THR A 203 7.92 -1.50 6.51
C THR A 203 9.20 -1.88 5.76
N THR A 204 9.49 -1.13 4.70
CA THR A 204 10.82 -1.08 4.08
C THR A 204 11.68 -0.12 4.89
N ASP A 205 12.70 -0.66 5.57
CA ASP A 205 13.56 0.09 6.48
C ASP A 205 14.98 0.25 5.89
N LEU A 206 15.71 1.26 6.38
CA LEU A 206 17.10 1.51 6.01
C LEU A 206 18.05 0.74 6.93
N PHE A 207 18.94 -0.08 6.37
CA PHE A 207 19.89 -0.91 7.11
C PHE A 207 21.33 -0.59 6.78
N LEU A 208 22.20 -0.72 7.77
CA LEU A 208 23.66 -0.65 7.66
C LEU A 208 24.24 -2.06 7.78
N ALA A 209 25.13 -2.43 6.86
CA ALA A 209 25.88 -3.68 6.90
C ALA A 209 27.35 -3.49 6.55
N GLU A 210 28.16 -4.50 6.91
CA GLU A 210 29.51 -4.63 6.36
C GLU A 210 29.44 -5.09 4.90
N ALA A 211 30.04 -4.33 3.99
CA ALA A 211 30.05 -4.68 2.58
C ALA A 211 30.81 -5.98 2.32
N LYS A 212 31.88 -6.29 3.08
CA LYS A 212 32.65 -7.53 2.84
C LYS A 212 31.89 -8.79 3.19
N SER A 213 31.17 -8.82 4.31
CA SER A 213 30.56 -10.02 4.87
C SER A 213 29.06 -10.10 4.60
N GLY A 214 28.37 -8.96 4.42
CA GLY A 214 26.90 -8.90 4.40
C GLY A 214 26.28 -8.83 5.80
N LYS A 215 27.09 -8.83 6.86
CA LYS A 215 26.60 -8.79 8.23
C LYS A 215 25.90 -7.46 8.51
N VAL A 216 24.59 -7.53 8.75
CA VAL A 216 23.78 -6.38 9.17
C VAL A 216 24.22 -5.93 10.56
N LEU A 217 24.65 -4.68 10.65
CA LEU A 217 25.15 -4.06 11.87
C LEU A 217 24.02 -3.39 12.64
N LYS A 218 23.10 -2.70 11.93
CA LYS A 218 22.07 -1.87 12.57
C LYS A 218 20.96 -1.48 11.59
N LYS A 219 19.77 -1.19 12.13
CA LYS A 219 18.72 -0.44 11.44
C LYS A 219 18.94 1.07 11.63
N VAL A 220 19.08 1.81 10.53
CA VAL A 220 19.41 3.24 10.54
C VAL A 220 18.15 4.10 10.74
N ALA A 221 17.07 3.81 9.99
CA ALA A 221 15.82 4.57 10.04
C ALA A 221 14.60 3.67 9.70
N SER A 222 13.43 4.00 10.24
CA SER A 222 12.16 3.27 9.99
C SER A 222 10.92 4.17 10.16
N THR A 223 9.99 4.09 9.22
CA THR A 223 8.69 4.80 9.28
C THR A 223 7.82 4.34 10.46
N ALA A 224 7.94 3.08 10.89
CA ALA A 224 7.15 2.55 12.00
C ALA A 224 7.62 3.04 13.38
N SER A 225 8.90 3.40 13.53
CA SER A 225 9.45 3.89 14.80
C SER A 225 9.57 5.40 14.89
N ASP A 226 9.75 6.09 13.76
CA ASP A 226 9.92 7.55 13.70
C ASP A 226 8.63 8.25 13.30
N GLY A 227 7.82 8.65 14.28
CA GLY A 227 6.54 9.35 14.07
C GLY A 227 6.61 10.75 13.45
N HIS A 228 7.75 11.11 12.86
CA HIS A 228 8.02 12.34 12.12
C HIS A 228 8.35 12.09 10.63
N ILE A 229 8.41 10.83 10.19
CA ILE A 229 8.62 10.44 8.80
C ILE A 229 7.26 9.99 8.27
N ASP A 230 6.71 10.71 7.29
CA ASP A 230 5.43 10.33 6.68
C ASP A 230 5.65 9.15 5.70
N GLN A 231 6.74 9.20 4.91
CA GLN A 231 7.14 8.12 3.97
C GLN A 231 8.63 8.26 3.56
N PHE A 232 9.29 7.14 3.25
CA PHE A 232 10.59 7.12 2.55
C PHE A 232 10.38 7.17 1.03
N ASN A 233 11.25 7.85 0.30
CA ASN A 233 11.23 7.85 -1.16
C ASN A 233 11.96 6.63 -1.76
N PHE A 234 11.66 5.42 -1.27
CA PHE A 234 12.35 4.18 -1.67
C PHE A 234 12.06 3.73 -3.12
N ILE A 235 11.13 4.40 -3.79
CA ILE A 235 10.73 4.10 -5.18
C ILE A 235 11.77 4.66 -6.16
N GLU A 236 12.46 5.75 -5.80
CA GLU A 236 13.36 6.47 -6.70
C GLU A 236 14.68 6.91 -6.07
N SER A 237 14.85 6.86 -4.73
CA SER A 237 16.03 7.37 -4.02
C SER A 237 16.68 6.36 -3.08
N ALA A 238 18.02 6.34 -3.07
CA ALA A 238 18.83 5.46 -2.22
C ALA A 238 19.54 6.18 -1.07
N GLY A 239 19.66 7.51 -1.12
CA GLY A 239 20.51 8.30 -0.22
C GLY A 239 21.99 8.32 -0.63
N THR A 240 22.83 8.99 0.18
CA THR A 240 24.26 9.20 -0.10
C THR A 240 25.09 9.29 1.19
N TRP A 241 26.33 8.83 1.12
CA TRP A 241 27.26 8.86 2.24
C TRP A 241 28.00 10.18 2.33
N SER A 242 28.25 10.63 3.55
CA SER A 242 29.28 11.65 3.78
C SER A 242 30.67 11.09 3.43
N PRO A 243 31.60 11.93 2.96
CA PRO A 243 32.96 11.50 2.59
C PRO A 243 33.78 10.91 3.75
N ASN A 244 33.35 11.10 4.99
CA ASN A 244 34.02 10.56 6.18
C ASN A 244 33.47 9.20 6.65
N ASP A 245 32.57 8.58 5.88
CA ASP A 245 31.91 7.29 6.15
C ASP A 245 31.07 7.22 7.45
N LYS A 246 30.79 8.34 8.13
CA LYS A 246 30.06 8.33 9.42
C LYS A 246 28.61 8.72 9.29
N GLN A 247 28.28 9.56 8.31
CA GLN A 247 26.95 10.10 8.14
C GLN A 247 26.33 9.63 6.82
N PHE A 248 25.02 9.54 6.82
CA PHE A 248 24.24 9.22 5.63
C PHE A 248 23.13 10.25 5.48
N ALA A 249 22.98 10.76 4.26
CA ALA A 249 21.96 11.71 3.87
C ALA A 249 20.90 11.01 3.01
N PHE A 250 19.62 11.20 3.32
CA PHE A 250 18.51 10.62 2.57
C PHE A 250 17.29 11.54 2.66
N ASP A 251 16.44 11.51 1.65
CA ASP A 251 15.21 12.29 1.60
C ASP A 251 14.03 11.52 2.21
N VAL A 252 13.19 12.26 2.94
CA VAL A 252 11.92 11.79 3.50
C VAL A 252 10.83 12.83 3.23
N TYR A 253 9.57 12.41 3.28
CA TYR A 253 8.45 13.34 3.26
C TYR A 253 8.04 13.74 4.70
N GLU A 254 7.90 15.05 4.93
CA GLU A 254 7.33 15.62 6.15
C GLU A 254 6.35 16.75 5.78
N LYS A 255 5.07 16.61 6.13
CA LYS A 255 4.00 17.58 5.85
C LYS A 255 3.86 17.92 4.36
N GLY A 256 3.99 16.90 3.50
CA GLY A 256 3.86 17.03 2.04
C GLY A 256 5.04 17.75 1.35
N ARG A 257 6.20 17.84 2.00
CA ARG A 257 7.44 18.38 1.42
C ARG A 257 8.60 17.41 1.64
N SER A 258 9.55 17.40 0.71
CA SER A 258 10.81 16.68 0.90
C SER A 258 11.66 17.36 1.97
N VAL A 259 12.25 16.55 2.85
CA VAL A 259 13.18 16.96 3.89
C VAL A 259 14.42 16.07 3.79
N LEU A 260 15.59 16.70 3.76
CA LEU A 260 16.86 16.00 3.73
C LEU A 260 17.26 15.70 5.16
N VAL A 261 17.44 14.41 5.46
CA VAL A 261 17.82 13.90 6.76
C VAL A 261 19.27 13.46 6.70
N ILE A 262 20.11 14.04 7.55
CA ILE A 262 21.51 13.64 7.73
C ILE A 262 21.65 13.00 9.11
N GLN A 263 22.09 11.75 9.13
CA GLN A 263 22.17 10.96 10.35
C GLN A 263 23.54 10.30 10.51
N ASP A 264 24.08 10.29 11.73
CA ASP A 264 25.22 9.42 12.08
C ASP A 264 24.74 7.97 12.18
N VAL A 265 25.25 7.11 11.31
CA VAL A 265 24.75 5.74 11.15
C VAL A 265 25.23 4.82 12.27
N PHE A 266 26.30 5.19 12.98
CA PHE A 266 26.85 4.45 14.11
C PHE A 266 26.26 4.93 15.44
N LYS A 267 26.10 6.24 15.63
CA LYS A 267 25.58 6.89 16.85
C LYS A 267 24.12 7.30 16.65
N GLY A 268 23.18 6.44 17.07
CA GLY A 268 21.74 6.55 16.77
C GLY A 268 20.95 7.70 17.41
N LYS A 269 21.52 8.91 17.53
CA LYS A 269 20.84 10.07 18.16
C LYS A 269 21.03 11.41 17.43
N SER A 270 22.00 11.55 16.52
CA SER A 270 22.20 12.82 15.82
C SER A 270 21.51 12.82 14.47
N VAL A 271 20.38 13.51 14.38
CA VAL A 271 19.60 13.70 13.15
C VAL A 271 19.55 15.20 12.84
N LYS A 272 20.16 15.63 11.74
CA LYS A 272 20.00 16.98 11.19
C LYS A 272 18.95 16.92 10.07
N LYS A 273 17.85 17.64 10.24
CA LYS A 273 16.81 17.80 9.22
C LYS A 273 17.00 19.12 8.49
N ILE A 274 16.90 19.09 7.17
CA ILE A 274 17.13 20.25 6.31
C ILE A 274 16.00 20.33 5.29
N SER A 275 15.25 21.44 5.32
CA SER A 275 14.39 21.83 4.20
C SER A 275 15.21 22.72 3.28
N ILE A 276 15.38 22.30 2.02
CA ILE A 276 16.16 23.06 1.04
C ILE A 276 15.33 24.26 0.58
N PRO A 277 15.78 25.51 0.82
CA PRO A 277 15.01 26.70 0.44
C PRO A 277 14.68 26.73 -1.06
N GLY A 278 13.41 26.96 -1.40
CA GLY A 278 12.97 27.04 -2.80
C GLY A 278 12.75 25.71 -3.51
N VAL A 279 13.07 24.57 -2.87
CA VAL A 279 12.95 23.23 -3.46
C VAL A 279 12.00 22.38 -2.59
N PRO A 280 10.67 22.45 -2.79
CA PRO A 280 9.68 21.81 -1.91
C PRO A 280 9.60 20.29 -2.09
N ALA A 281 9.98 19.77 -3.25
CA ALA A 281 10.05 18.35 -3.57
C ALA A 281 11.41 18.05 -4.21
N PHE A 282 12.11 17.04 -3.70
CA PHE A 282 13.39 16.59 -4.23
C PHE A 282 13.68 15.12 -3.87
N SER A 283 14.60 14.51 -4.61
CA SER A 283 15.08 13.14 -4.47
C SER A 283 16.59 13.05 -4.81
N ASN A 284 17.14 11.82 -4.77
CA ASN A 284 18.50 11.48 -5.22
C ASN A 284 19.61 12.41 -4.68
N PRO A 285 19.76 12.55 -3.35
CA PRO A 285 20.85 13.36 -2.82
C PRO A 285 22.21 12.76 -3.19
N ALA A 286 23.17 13.62 -3.57
CA ALA A 286 24.55 13.26 -3.89
C ALA A 286 25.52 14.18 -3.14
N TRP A 287 26.22 13.63 -2.14
CA TRP A 287 27.14 14.39 -1.31
C TRP A 287 28.48 14.58 -2.01
N SER A 288 28.98 15.82 -2.03
CA SER A 288 30.29 16.12 -2.59
C SER A 288 31.42 15.44 -1.79
N PRO A 289 32.51 15.01 -2.46
CA PRO A 289 33.67 14.40 -1.80
C PRO A 289 34.36 15.31 -0.79
N ASP A 290 34.24 16.64 -0.96
CA ASP A 290 34.76 17.62 0.00
C ASP A 290 33.86 17.83 1.24
N GLY A 291 32.67 17.22 1.24
CA GLY A 291 31.71 17.21 2.32
C GLY A 291 30.91 18.50 2.51
N LYS A 292 31.04 19.49 1.62
CA LYS A 292 30.41 20.81 1.78
C LYS A 292 29.06 20.95 1.09
N THR A 293 28.82 20.19 0.03
CA THR A 293 27.66 20.37 -0.86
C THR A 293 26.87 19.07 -0.97
N ILE A 294 25.55 19.16 -1.06
CA ILE A 294 24.69 18.06 -1.49
C ILE A 294 23.91 18.52 -2.72
N VAL A 295 24.01 17.78 -3.81
CA VAL A 295 23.16 17.97 -5.00
C VAL A 295 21.91 17.12 -4.85
N VAL A 296 20.75 17.63 -5.25
CA VAL A 296 19.49 16.89 -5.28
C VAL A 296 18.80 17.09 -6.64
N SER A 297 18.01 16.12 -7.07
CA SER A 297 17.05 16.29 -8.17
C SER A 297 15.81 16.98 -7.60
N GLY A 298 15.58 18.25 -7.93
CA GLY A 298 14.50 19.07 -7.38
C GLY A 298 13.36 19.25 -8.36
N LEU A 299 12.15 18.91 -7.95
CA LEU A 299 10.92 19.16 -8.71
C LEU A 299 10.35 20.52 -8.30
N VAL A 300 10.52 21.52 -9.16
CA VAL A 300 10.04 22.89 -8.95
C VAL A 300 9.16 23.29 -10.14
N ASN A 301 7.91 23.65 -9.87
CA ASN A 301 6.92 24.04 -10.90
C ASN A 301 6.70 23.01 -12.01
N GLY A 302 6.93 21.72 -11.74
CA GLY A 302 6.77 20.64 -12.72
C GLY A 302 8.02 20.33 -13.54
N GLN A 303 9.14 21.06 -13.35
CA GLN A 303 10.45 20.77 -13.95
C GLN A 303 11.36 20.10 -12.92
N THR A 304 12.10 19.08 -13.35
CA THR A 304 13.10 18.40 -12.51
C THR A 304 14.50 18.86 -12.88
N ASP A 305 15.11 19.68 -12.04
CA ASP A 305 16.47 20.20 -12.25
C ASP A 305 17.40 19.76 -11.11
N LEU A 306 18.72 19.89 -11.30
CA LEU A 306 19.70 19.68 -10.24
C LEU A 306 19.88 20.94 -9.39
N TYR A 307 19.84 20.78 -8.06
CA TYR A 307 20.07 21.86 -7.10
C TYR A 307 21.21 21.50 -6.15
N ALA A 308 22.23 22.35 -6.08
CA ALA A 308 23.32 22.27 -5.11
C ALA A 308 22.98 23.04 -3.83
N TYR A 309 23.03 22.36 -2.69
CA TYR A 309 22.84 22.93 -1.36
C TYR A 309 24.15 22.94 -0.58
N ASP A 310 24.62 24.13 -0.17
CA ASP A 310 25.78 24.29 0.70
C ASP A 310 25.39 24.04 2.17
N LEU A 311 26.01 23.03 2.80
CA LEU A 311 25.69 22.58 4.15
C LEU A 311 26.05 23.57 5.27
N LYS A 312 26.96 24.51 5.00
CA LYS A 312 27.48 25.48 5.97
C LYS A 312 26.71 26.81 5.89
N SER A 313 26.58 27.38 4.70
CA SER A 313 25.90 28.66 4.49
C SER A 313 24.40 28.52 4.27
N GLY A 314 23.91 27.31 3.94
CA GLY A 314 22.50 27.07 3.62
C GLY A 314 22.05 27.67 2.29
N LYS A 315 23.00 28.01 1.40
CA LYS A 315 22.70 28.60 0.09
C LYS A 315 22.32 27.50 -0.90
N VAL A 316 21.35 27.80 -1.75
CA VAL A 316 20.90 26.92 -2.85
C VAL A 316 21.33 27.54 -4.17
N ARG A 317 21.93 26.73 -5.03
CA ARG A 317 22.26 27.08 -6.41
C ARG A 317 21.61 26.07 -7.33
N GLN A 318 20.75 26.52 -8.23
CA GLN A 318 20.24 25.72 -9.33
C GLN A 318 21.38 25.49 -10.33
N LEU A 319 21.62 24.24 -10.70
CA LEU A 319 22.71 23.81 -11.59
C LEU A 319 22.23 23.67 -13.03
N THR A 320 21.03 23.15 -13.23
CA THR A 320 20.35 23.02 -14.52
C THR A 320 19.04 23.80 -14.51
N ASN A 321 18.63 24.32 -15.66
CA ASN A 321 17.41 25.13 -15.78
C ASN A 321 16.99 25.17 -17.25
N ASP A 322 16.61 24.01 -17.77
CA ASP A 322 16.16 23.86 -19.15
C ASP A 322 14.92 22.95 -19.20
N LYS A 323 14.59 22.43 -20.38
CA LYS A 323 13.40 21.59 -20.57
C LYS A 323 13.65 20.14 -20.17
N ALA A 324 14.91 19.72 -20.11
CA ALA A 324 15.28 18.37 -19.77
C ALA A 324 15.13 18.12 -18.28
N SER A 325 14.88 16.86 -17.95
CA SER A 325 14.80 16.40 -16.57
C SER A 325 16.13 15.76 -16.19
N GLU A 326 16.70 16.15 -15.04
CA GLU A 326 17.93 15.56 -14.53
C GLU A 326 17.72 14.77 -13.25
N ILE A 327 18.23 13.54 -13.21
CA ILE A 327 18.14 12.64 -12.06
C ILE A 327 19.44 11.88 -11.80
N LEU A 328 19.52 11.24 -10.62
CA LEU A 328 20.57 10.26 -10.28
C LEU A 328 22.01 10.80 -10.39
N SER A 329 22.24 12.01 -9.92
CA SER A 329 23.57 12.64 -9.97
C SER A 329 24.61 11.91 -9.09
N THR A 330 25.88 11.93 -9.51
CA THR A 330 27.02 11.37 -8.78
C THR A 330 28.28 12.19 -9.03
N TRP A 331 29.16 12.27 -8.04
CA TRP A 331 30.39 13.06 -8.10
C TRP A 331 31.58 12.21 -8.55
N SER A 332 32.51 12.80 -9.30
CA SER A 332 33.86 12.25 -9.44
C SER A 332 34.59 12.33 -8.11
N ALA A 333 35.53 11.41 -7.85
CA ALA A 333 36.26 11.35 -6.58
C ALA A 333 37.05 12.64 -6.26
N ASP A 334 37.47 13.40 -7.28
CA ASP A 334 38.14 14.69 -7.13
C ASP A 334 37.18 15.88 -6.92
N GLY A 335 35.86 15.66 -7.02
CA GLY A 335 34.82 16.66 -6.86
C GLY A 335 34.69 17.67 -8.00
N LYS A 336 35.36 17.44 -9.14
CA LYS A 336 35.35 18.39 -10.27
C LYS A 336 34.22 18.13 -11.27
N MET A 337 33.75 16.89 -11.36
CA MET A 337 32.75 16.47 -12.32
C MET A 337 31.52 15.92 -11.61
N LEU A 338 30.37 16.14 -12.22
CA LEU A 338 29.08 15.59 -11.79
C LEU A 338 28.45 14.85 -12.98
N ALA A 339 28.28 13.54 -12.88
CA ALA A 339 27.57 12.75 -13.88
C ALA A 339 26.11 12.57 -13.44
N TYR A 340 25.18 12.59 -14.39
CA TYR A 340 23.75 12.44 -14.11
C TYR A 340 23.02 11.87 -15.34
N SER A 341 21.79 11.40 -15.13
CA SER A 341 20.90 10.97 -16.19
C SER A 341 19.99 12.13 -16.62
N THR A 342 19.81 12.32 -17.92
CA THR A 342 19.02 13.40 -18.51
C THR A 342 18.32 12.96 -19.79
N ASP A 343 17.11 13.46 -20.04
CA ASP A 343 16.35 13.21 -21.27
C ASP A 343 16.63 14.22 -22.40
N GLN A 344 17.61 15.13 -22.22
CA GLN A 344 17.99 16.19 -23.16
C GLN A 344 18.17 15.68 -24.60
N ILE A 345 18.94 14.61 -24.82
CA ILE A 345 19.16 14.04 -26.16
C ILE A 345 17.85 13.55 -26.78
N SER A 346 16.95 12.98 -25.96
CA SER A 346 15.66 12.52 -26.46
C SER A 346 14.76 13.70 -26.85
N LEU A 347 14.76 14.80 -26.09
CA LEU A 347 14.03 16.02 -26.44
C LEU A 347 14.44 16.60 -27.80
N GLU A 348 15.71 16.42 -28.19
CA GLU A 348 16.22 16.84 -29.50
C GLU A 348 15.82 15.87 -30.64
N ARG A 349 15.69 14.57 -30.35
CA ARG A 349 15.42 13.51 -31.33
C ARG A 349 13.93 13.14 -31.48
N GLY A 350 13.11 13.47 -30.49
CA GLY A 350 11.74 12.97 -30.37
C GLY A 350 11.64 11.70 -29.52
N ARG A 351 10.40 11.36 -29.18
CA ARG A 351 10.09 10.21 -28.32
C ARG A 351 10.34 8.89 -29.04
N SER A 352 10.89 7.92 -28.31
CA SER A 352 10.98 6.52 -28.77
C SER A 352 9.79 5.74 -28.22
N ASN A 353 8.87 5.32 -29.10
CA ASN A 353 7.63 4.64 -28.72
C ASN A 353 6.83 5.38 -27.63
N GLY A 354 6.74 6.71 -27.73
CA GLY A 354 5.96 7.53 -26.81
C GLY A 354 6.69 7.92 -25.52
N GLU A 355 7.95 7.51 -25.35
CA GLU A 355 8.76 7.81 -24.17
C GLU A 355 9.94 8.75 -24.48
N TRP A 356 10.23 9.64 -23.53
CA TRP A 356 11.52 10.34 -23.46
C TRP A 356 12.51 9.43 -22.75
N THR A 357 13.52 8.96 -23.47
CA THR A 357 14.50 8.04 -22.90
C THR A 357 15.68 8.80 -22.31
N MET A 358 16.16 8.33 -21.17
CA MET A 358 17.26 8.97 -20.45
C MET A 358 18.60 8.60 -21.08
N ASN A 359 19.49 9.58 -21.23
CA ASN A 359 20.91 9.38 -21.50
C ASN A 359 21.76 9.95 -20.36
N LEU A 360 23.08 9.91 -20.49
CA LEU A 360 24.00 10.43 -19.48
C LEU A 360 24.61 11.76 -19.91
N ALA A 361 24.90 12.60 -18.93
CA ALA A 361 25.68 13.82 -19.13
C ALA A 361 26.70 13.98 -17.99
N VAL A 362 27.76 14.74 -18.27
CA VAL A 362 28.81 15.08 -17.30
C VAL A 362 28.99 16.59 -17.28
N MET A 363 28.78 17.20 -16.11
CA MET A 363 28.96 18.62 -15.88
C MET A 363 30.27 18.89 -15.14
N ASN A 364 31.04 19.86 -15.62
CA ASN A 364 32.15 20.45 -14.90
C ASN A 364 31.60 21.39 -13.82
N MET A 365 31.91 21.10 -12.56
CA MET A 365 31.34 21.82 -11.42
C MET A 365 31.99 23.19 -11.16
N GLU A 366 33.14 23.48 -11.77
CA GLU A 366 33.80 24.79 -11.73
C GLU A 366 33.26 25.74 -12.81
N THR A 367 33.12 25.26 -14.05
CA THR A 367 32.69 26.10 -15.20
C THR A 367 31.19 26.07 -15.45
N GLY A 368 30.50 24.99 -15.05
CA GLY A 368 29.10 24.73 -15.39
C GLY A 368 28.90 24.19 -16.82
N GLU A 369 29.97 23.90 -17.55
CA GLU A 369 29.88 23.29 -18.89
C GLU A 369 29.48 21.81 -18.80
N THR A 370 28.60 21.37 -19.70
CA THR A 370 28.07 20.01 -19.74
C THR A 370 28.44 19.31 -21.05
N GLU A 371 28.98 18.10 -20.95
CA GLU A 371 29.16 17.15 -22.06
C GLU A 371 28.01 16.13 -22.05
N GLN A 372 27.24 16.07 -23.14
CA GLN A 372 26.21 15.04 -23.34
C GLN A 372 26.87 13.75 -23.87
N LEU A 373 26.64 12.63 -23.21
CA LEU A 373 27.17 11.32 -23.62
C LEU A 373 26.14 10.63 -24.51
N ASP A 374 26.37 10.67 -25.82
CA ASP A 374 25.42 10.18 -26.80
C ASP A 374 25.72 8.74 -27.24
N PHE A 375 25.05 7.80 -26.59
CA PHE A 375 25.04 6.40 -26.99
C PHE A 375 23.67 5.77 -26.75
N PHE A 376 23.44 4.65 -27.42
CA PHE A 376 22.25 3.81 -27.43
C PHE A 376 20.94 4.60 -27.62
N PRO A 377 20.73 5.22 -28.81
CA PRO A 377 19.54 6.01 -29.07
C PRO A 377 18.25 5.20 -28.86
N GLY A 378 17.29 5.74 -28.09
CA GLY A 378 16.02 5.09 -27.78
C GLY A 378 16.09 4.01 -26.68
N ALA A 379 17.24 3.85 -26.04
CA ALA A 379 17.41 3.09 -24.81
C ALA A 379 17.50 4.05 -23.61
N ASP A 380 17.13 3.56 -22.42
CA ASP A 380 17.39 4.26 -21.16
C ASP A 380 18.79 3.93 -20.65
N ASN A 381 19.56 4.96 -20.35
CA ASN A 381 20.87 4.91 -19.71
C ASN A 381 20.80 5.65 -18.37
N LEU A 382 20.91 4.89 -17.28
CA LEU A 382 20.54 5.34 -15.94
C LEU A 382 21.59 5.01 -14.88
N ASN A 383 21.51 5.71 -13.76
CA ASN A 383 22.29 5.47 -12.54
C ASN A 383 23.83 5.48 -12.81
N PRO A 384 24.39 6.59 -13.32
CA PRO A 384 25.84 6.72 -13.49
C PRO A 384 26.55 6.61 -12.14
N GLN A 385 27.74 6.01 -12.12
CA GLN A 385 28.64 5.87 -10.98
C GLN A 385 30.08 6.02 -11.46
N PHE A 386 30.84 6.95 -10.90
CA PHE A 386 32.27 7.05 -11.19
C PHE A 386 33.05 5.90 -10.56
N ASP A 387 34.03 5.39 -11.30
CA ASP A 387 35.13 4.61 -10.72
C ASP A 387 36.31 5.50 -10.32
N LYS A 388 37.31 4.90 -9.67
CA LYS A 388 38.53 5.62 -9.25
C LYS A 388 39.33 6.22 -10.41
N ALA A 389 39.24 5.63 -11.59
CA ALA A 389 39.96 6.09 -12.78
C ALA A 389 39.20 7.23 -13.51
N GLY A 390 37.98 7.56 -13.07
CA GLY A 390 37.14 8.58 -13.69
C GLY A 390 36.25 8.04 -14.80
N ASN A 391 36.18 6.72 -15.02
CA ASN A 391 35.23 6.10 -15.94
C ASN A 391 33.85 6.04 -15.31
N ILE A 392 32.81 5.87 -16.13
CA ILE A 392 31.43 5.87 -15.68
C ILE A 392 30.83 4.47 -15.85
N PHE A 393 30.46 3.83 -14.75
CA PHE A 393 29.57 2.69 -14.74
C PHE A 393 28.12 3.16 -14.81
N PHE A 394 27.29 2.48 -15.59
CA PHE A 394 25.87 2.82 -15.72
C PHE A 394 25.03 1.58 -16.06
N LEU A 395 23.72 1.74 -16.00
CA LEU A 395 22.76 0.72 -16.41
C LEU A 395 22.13 1.12 -17.74
N SER A 396 22.06 0.19 -18.68
CA SER A 396 21.35 0.39 -19.94
C SER A 396 20.42 -0.76 -20.23
N ASN A 397 19.29 -0.46 -20.87
CA ASN A 397 18.36 -1.46 -21.42
C ASN A 397 18.53 -1.70 -22.93
N ARG A 398 19.62 -1.20 -23.54
CA ARG A 398 19.81 -1.16 -25.00
C ARG A 398 19.75 -2.50 -25.73
N ASP A 399 19.95 -3.62 -25.04
CA ASP A 399 19.81 -4.97 -25.60
C ASP A 399 18.54 -5.67 -25.11
N GLY A 400 17.55 -4.92 -24.63
CA GLY A 400 16.28 -5.41 -24.07
C GLY A 400 16.41 -6.07 -22.70
N PHE A 401 17.63 -6.20 -22.19
CA PHE A 401 17.96 -6.57 -20.83
C PHE A 401 18.56 -5.36 -20.12
N ARG A 402 18.30 -5.25 -18.82
CA ARG A 402 18.93 -4.18 -18.04
C ARG A 402 20.29 -4.64 -17.54
N ASN A 403 21.35 -4.25 -18.25
CA ASN A 403 22.73 -4.65 -17.99
C ASN A 403 23.59 -3.49 -17.50
N MET A 404 24.73 -3.83 -16.89
CA MET A 404 25.76 -2.87 -16.50
C MET A 404 26.74 -2.64 -17.66
N TYR A 405 27.09 -1.38 -17.85
CA TYR A 405 28.03 -0.92 -18.86
C TYR A 405 29.08 -0.02 -18.20
N ARG A 406 30.23 0.11 -18.86
CA ARG A 406 31.30 1.04 -18.50
C ARG A 406 31.62 1.93 -19.70
N TYR A 407 31.66 3.23 -19.46
CA TYR A 407 32.11 4.23 -20.42
C TYR A 407 33.48 4.75 -20.01
N ASP A 408 34.47 4.56 -20.87
CA ASP A 408 35.82 5.07 -20.68
C ASP A 408 35.87 6.53 -21.11
N MET A 409 36.10 7.44 -20.16
CA MET A 409 36.11 8.90 -20.42
C MET A 409 37.26 9.34 -21.32
N SER A 410 38.35 8.56 -21.39
CA SER A 410 39.55 8.88 -22.16
C SER A 410 39.48 8.37 -23.59
N THR A 411 39.04 7.12 -23.79
CA THR A 411 38.96 6.48 -25.11
C THR A 411 37.59 6.65 -25.76
N LYS A 412 36.58 7.08 -24.98
CA LYS A 412 35.18 7.27 -25.40
C LYS A 412 34.50 5.95 -25.83
N LYS A 413 35.07 4.81 -25.43
CA LYS A 413 34.54 3.47 -25.69
C LYS A 413 33.51 3.05 -24.66
N VAL A 414 32.53 2.25 -25.08
CA VAL A 414 31.52 1.64 -24.21
C VAL A 414 31.76 0.13 -24.15
N GLU A 415 31.77 -0.42 -22.94
CA GLU A 415 31.92 -1.85 -22.71
C GLU A 415 30.70 -2.40 -21.93
N GLN A 416 30.17 -3.54 -22.36
CA GLN A 416 29.17 -4.29 -21.63
C GLN A 416 29.85 -5.14 -20.57
N MET A 417 29.47 -4.93 -19.31
CA MET A 417 30.07 -5.61 -18.15
C MET A 417 29.30 -6.86 -17.74
N THR A 418 28.00 -6.92 -18.04
CA THR A 418 27.12 -8.05 -17.68
C THR A 418 26.22 -8.49 -18.82
N LYS A 419 25.83 -9.76 -18.80
CA LYS A 419 24.82 -10.37 -19.68
C LYS A 419 23.81 -11.16 -18.85
N LEU A 420 22.91 -10.44 -18.17
CA LEU A 420 21.95 -11.01 -17.22
C LEU A 420 20.59 -11.26 -17.89
N VAL A 421 19.94 -12.39 -17.57
CA VAL A 421 18.70 -12.79 -18.25
C VAL A 421 17.48 -12.06 -17.68
N THR A 422 17.43 -11.82 -16.38
CA THR A 422 16.39 -10.96 -15.79
C THR A 422 16.84 -9.51 -15.91
N GLY A 423 17.89 -9.10 -15.19
CA GLY A 423 18.56 -7.80 -15.28
C GLY A 423 18.89 -7.18 -13.91
N ILE A 424 19.59 -6.03 -13.93
CA ILE A 424 19.93 -5.22 -12.75
C ILE A 424 18.90 -4.12 -12.59
N THR A 425 18.10 -4.15 -11.51
CA THR A 425 17.01 -3.18 -11.33
C THR A 425 16.59 -3.01 -9.87
N GLY A 426 15.95 -1.88 -9.56
CA GLY A 426 15.18 -1.70 -8.33
C GLY A 426 13.68 -1.92 -8.57
N ILE A 427 12.83 -1.36 -7.71
CA ILE A 427 11.36 -1.46 -7.86
C ILE A 427 10.91 -0.83 -9.19
N THR A 428 11.52 0.29 -9.54
CA THR A 428 11.31 1.02 -10.78
C THR A 428 12.60 1.06 -11.59
N PRO A 429 12.53 1.37 -12.90
CA PRO A 429 13.70 1.69 -13.70
C PRO A 429 14.53 2.86 -13.15
N TYR A 430 13.94 3.78 -12.38
CA TYR A 430 14.62 4.99 -11.88
C TYR A 430 15.27 4.78 -10.51
N ALA A 431 14.95 3.68 -9.81
CA ALA A 431 15.59 3.34 -8.55
C ALA A 431 17.08 3.01 -8.76
N PRO A 432 17.99 3.59 -7.95
CA PRO A 432 19.39 3.18 -7.97
C PRO A 432 19.54 1.69 -7.71
N ALA A 433 20.32 1.02 -8.56
CA ALA A 433 20.52 -0.42 -8.52
C ALA A 433 22.00 -0.82 -8.65
N ILE A 434 22.92 0.14 -8.83
CA ILE A 434 24.37 -0.10 -8.78
C ILE A 434 25.08 0.93 -7.90
N THR A 435 26.21 0.51 -7.33
CA THR A 435 27.16 1.39 -6.63
C THR A 435 28.57 0.84 -6.79
N VAL A 436 29.53 1.72 -7.00
CA VAL A 436 30.95 1.41 -7.20
C VAL A 436 31.76 2.07 -6.08
N ALA A 437 32.70 1.36 -5.46
CA ALA A 437 33.54 1.96 -4.43
C ALA A 437 34.70 2.76 -5.06
N GLU A 438 35.00 3.92 -4.50
CA GLU A 438 36.13 4.74 -4.92
C GLU A 438 37.48 4.14 -4.48
N ASP A 439 37.56 3.63 -3.25
CA ASP A 439 38.82 3.22 -2.64
C ASP A 439 39.05 1.70 -2.59
N ARG A 440 38.12 0.91 -3.12
CA ARG A 440 38.22 -0.56 -3.13
C ARG A 440 37.69 -1.13 -4.43
N ASP A 441 38.29 -2.23 -4.86
CA ASP A 441 37.76 -3.06 -5.94
C ASP A 441 36.47 -3.77 -5.46
N ARG A 442 35.34 -3.07 -5.60
CA ARG A 442 34.02 -3.54 -5.19
C ARG A 442 32.92 -2.82 -5.98
N VAL A 443 32.05 -3.61 -6.58
CA VAL A 443 30.82 -3.18 -7.21
C VAL A 443 29.67 -3.93 -6.54
N LEU A 444 28.63 -3.21 -6.12
CA LEU A 444 27.37 -3.84 -5.71
C LEU A 444 26.29 -3.56 -6.74
N TYR A 445 25.41 -4.53 -6.94
CA TYR A 445 24.26 -4.37 -7.81
C TYR A 445 23.05 -5.14 -7.32
N THR A 446 21.85 -4.65 -7.59
CA THR A 446 20.59 -5.34 -7.28
C THR A 446 20.16 -6.19 -8.46
N TYR A 447 20.04 -7.49 -8.25
CA TYR A 447 19.60 -8.48 -9.22
C TYR A 447 18.20 -8.99 -8.88
N TYR A 448 17.34 -9.11 -9.88
CA TYR A 448 16.01 -9.68 -9.71
C TYR A 448 16.04 -11.17 -10.01
N GLU A 449 15.71 -12.00 -9.01
CA GLU A 449 15.66 -13.45 -9.15
C GLU A 449 14.55 -14.05 -8.30
N ASN A 450 13.80 -15.00 -8.87
CA ASN A 450 12.80 -15.79 -8.16
C ASN A 450 11.77 -14.91 -7.42
N GLY A 451 11.24 -13.91 -8.11
CA GLY A 451 10.26 -12.97 -7.54
C GLY A 451 10.81 -12.05 -6.44
N ALA A 452 12.13 -11.92 -6.31
CA ALA A 452 12.78 -11.17 -5.25
C ALA A 452 13.97 -10.32 -5.76
N TYR A 453 14.26 -9.23 -5.04
CA TYR A 453 15.40 -8.35 -5.31
C TYR A 453 16.52 -8.67 -4.33
N LYS A 454 17.69 -9.05 -4.86
CA LYS A 454 18.85 -9.48 -4.08
C LYS A 454 20.05 -8.61 -4.44
N VAL A 455 20.87 -8.25 -3.45
CA VAL A 455 22.10 -7.50 -3.69
C VAL A 455 23.25 -8.48 -3.88
N TYR A 456 23.97 -8.31 -4.99
CA TYR A 456 25.19 -9.02 -5.32
C TYR A 456 26.39 -8.10 -5.16
N GLN A 457 27.52 -8.73 -4.91
CA GLN A 457 28.81 -8.10 -4.80
C GLN A 457 29.81 -8.75 -5.74
N ALA A 458 30.42 -7.92 -6.57
CA ALA A 458 31.47 -8.30 -7.51
C ALA A 458 32.73 -7.46 -7.31
N ARG A 459 33.82 -7.95 -7.89
CA ARG A 459 35.06 -7.22 -8.17
C ARG A 459 35.15 -6.97 -9.68
N LEU A 460 35.98 -6.02 -10.10
CA LEU A 460 36.20 -5.72 -11.51
C LEU A 460 36.64 -6.95 -12.31
N ARG A 461 37.46 -7.83 -11.70
CA ARG A 461 37.91 -9.09 -12.31
C ARG A 461 36.81 -10.16 -12.47
N ASP A 462 35.69 -10.01 -11.78
CA ASP A 462 34.58 -10.97 -11.85
C ASP A 462 33.69 -10.68 -13.08
N PHE A 463 33.93 -9.57 -13.79
CA PHE A 463 33.28 -9.22 -15.05
C PHE A 463 34.15 -9.59 -16.26
N THR A 464 33.49 -9.82 -17.39
CA THR A 464 34.13 -10.05 -18.69
C THR A 464 33.69 -8.94 -19.65
N PRO A 465 34.42 -7.80 -19.70
CA PRO A 465 34.02 -6.66 -20.51
C PRO A 465 34.06 -6.99 -22.01
N GLU A 466 33.04 -6.52 -22.73
CA GLU A 466 32.98 -6.60 -24.19
C GLU A 466 32.73 -5.21 -24.76
N GLU A 467 33.61 -4.72 -25.63
CA GLU A 467 33.41 -3.45 -26.33
C GLU A 467 32.20 -3.55 -27.27
N VAL A 468 31.34 -2.54 -27.24
CA VAL A 468 30.07 -2.53 -27.97
C VAL A 468 29.90 -1.22 -28.74
N ASP A 469 29.31 -1.31 -29.94
CA ASP A 469 29.01 -0.14 -30.76
C ASP A 469 27.97 0.76 -30.06
N PRO A 470 28.27 2.05 -29.81
CA PRO A 470 27.35 3.03 -29.24
C PRO A 470 26.00 3.15 -29.94
N ASN A 471 25.85 2.73 -31.20
CA ASN A 471 24.57 2.82 -31.93
C ASN A 471 23.80 1.50 -31.98
N ASN A 472 24.35 0.41 -31.43
CA ASN A 472 23.73 -0.91 -31.49
C ASN A 472 22.66 -1.08 -30.40
N VAL A 473 21.39 -1.00 -30.80
CA VAL A 473 20.22 -1.16 -29.93
C VAL A 473 19.35 -2.31 -30.45
N ASP A 474 19.03 -3.28 -29.58
CA ASP A 474 18.13 -4.39 -29.85
C ASP A 474 17.11 -4.52 -28.72
N MET A 475 15.90 -3.98 -28.93
CA MET A 475 14.81 -4.04 -27.96
C MET A 475 13.91 -5.27 -28.11
N VAL A 476 14.25 -6.24 -28.98
CA VAL A 476 13.46 -7.46 -29.15
C VAL A 476 13.31 -8.24 -27.84
N PRO A 477 14.35 -8.41 -27.00
CA PRO A 477 14.20 -9.08 -25.70
C PRO A 477 13.29 -8.35 -24.70
N ALA A 478 13.05 -7.05 -24.90
CA ALA A 478 12.13 -6.24 -24.11
C ALA A 478 10.67 -6.30 -24.61
N SER A 479 10.41 -6.96 -25.74
CA SER A 479 9.06 -7.06 -26.28
C SER A 479 8.18 -8.05 -25.52
N LEU A 480 6.91 -7.71 -25.31
CA LEU A 480 5.91 -8.56 -24.66
C LEU A 480 5.12 -9.35 -25.73
N PRO A 481 5.17 -10.69 -25.76
CA PRO A 481 4.61 -11.50 -26.85
C PRO A 481 3.07 -11.66 -26.77
N PRO A 482 2.40 -11.98 -27.89
CA PRO A 482 2.94 -12.18 -29.23
C PRO A 482 2.82 -10.90 -30.07
N PHE A 483 3.64 -10.78 -31.12
CA PHE A 483 3.42 -9.79 -32.16
C PHE A 483 2.86 -10.48 -33.41
N LYS A 484 1.65 -10.11 -33.81
CA LYS A 484 1.04 -10.58 -35.06
C LYS A 484 0.78 -9.37 -35.96
N PRO A 485 1.61 -9.12 -36.99
CA PRO A 485 1.47 -7.95 -37.86
C PRO A 485 0.10 -7.81 -38.55
N GLY A 486 -0.66 -8.90 -38.68
CA GLY A 486 -2.01 -8.89 -39.26
C GLY A 486 -3.11 -8.39 -38.31
N GLN A 487 -2.81 -8.14 -37.03
CA GLN A 487 -3.76 -7.58 -36.07
C GLN A 487 -3.62 -6.06 -35.97
N ARG A 488 -4.73 -5.38 -35.67
CA ARG A 488 -4.73 -3.92 -35.53
C ARG A 488 -4.08 -3.50 -34.20
N ASP A 489 -2.98 -2.76 -34.31
CA ASP A 489 -2.19 -2.24 -33.18
C ASP A 489 -2.30 -0.70 -33.13
N VAL A 490 -3.39 -0.22 -32.54
CA VAL A 490 -3.69 1.22 -32.40
C VAL A 490 -2.80 1.85 -31.33
N ILE A 491 -2.58 1.15 -30.20
CA ILE A 491 -1.84 1.69 -29.06
C ILE A 491 -0.38 1.94 -29.41
N ASN A 492 0.36 0.94 -29.90
CA ASN A 492 1.78 1.12 -30.22
C ASN A 492 1.96 2.00 -31.47
N THR A 493 0.96 2.08 -32.35
CA THR A 493 0.96 3.06 -33.45
C THR A 493 0.82 4.49 -32.94
N ASN A 494 -0.11 4.74 -32.00
CA ASN A 494 -0.28 6.06 -31.40
C ASN A 494 0.94 6.50 -30.60
N LEU A 495 1.57 5.58 -29.86
CA LEU A 495 2.79 5.85 -29.12
C LEU A 495 3.96 6.24 -30.05
N ARG A 496 4.15 5.51 -31.16
CA ARG A 496 5.15 5.87 -32.19
C ARG A 496 4.87 7.20 -32.88
N LEU A 497 3.61 7.61 -32.96
CA LEU A 497 3.18 8.86 -33.60
C LEU A 497 2.86 9.97 -32.58
N LEU A 498 3.23 9.81 -31.30
CA LEU A 498 2.76 10.67 -30.22
C LEU A 498 3.16 12.13 -30.42
N ASP A 499 4.39 12.39 -30.84
CA ASP A 499 4.88 13.76 -31.11
C ASP A 499 4.08 14.45 -32.23
N ASN A 500 3.70 13.70 -33.27
CA ASN A 500 2.85 14.22 -34.35
C ASN A 500 1.40 14.44 -33.89
N ASN A 501 0.86 13.50 -33.11
CA ASN A 501 -0.52 13.54 -32.63
C ASN A 501 -0.76 14.66 -31.61
N THR A 502 0.23 14.96 -30.76
CA THR A 502 0.12 15.98 -29.71
C THR A 502 0.09 17.40 -30.26
N GLN A 503 0.91 17.71 -31.26
CA GLN A 503 0.90 19.01 -31.95
C GLN A 503 -0.48 19.36 -32.54
N ALA A 504 -1.25 18.35 -33.00
CA ALA A 504 -2.59 18.56 -33.53
C ALA A 504 -3.66 18.88 -32.44
N SER A 505 -3.40 18.54 -31.18
CA SER A 505 -4.37 18.65 -30.08
C SER A 505 -4.33 20.01 -29.34
N GLU A 506 -3.15 20.64 -29.26
CA GLU A 506 -2.94 21.91 -28.53
C GLU A 506 -3.79 23.08 -29.07
N ALA A 507 -4.33 22.97 -30.28
CA ALA A 507 -5.19 23.99 -30.89
C ALA A 507 -6.58 24.15 -30.22
N SER A 508 -6.97 23.32 -29.25
CA SER A 508 -8.39 23.18 -28.85
C SER A 508 -8.71 23.28 -27.35
N THR A 509 -7.75 23.16 -26.43
CA THR A 509 -8.11 22.89 -25.02
C THR A 509 -8.10 24.15 -24.14
N THR A 510 -9.26 24.80 -23.98
CA THR A 510 -9.49 25.73 -22.86
C THR A 510 -10.16 24.97 -21.71
N LEU A 511 -9.42 24.71 -20.63
CA LEU A 511 -9.99 24.13 -19.41
C LEU A 511 -10.92 25.16 -18.75
N LYS A 512 -12.20 24.80 -18.56
CA LYS A 512 -13.15 25.62 -17.80
C LYS A 512 -13.26 25.08 -16.37
N PRO A 513 -12.86 25.85 -15.34
CA PRO A 513 -13.01 25.41 -13.97
C PRO A 513 -14.50 25.31 -13.62
N VAL A 514 -14.93 24.12 -13.17
CA VAL A 514 -16.29 23.88 -12.68
C VAL A 514 -16.23 23.69 -11.17
N LYS A 515 -17.13 24.33 -10.41
CA LYS A 515 -17.22 24.12 -8.97
C LYS A 515 -17.63 22.68 -8.68
N TYR A 516 -16.85 21.99 -7.84
CA TYR A 516 -17.17 20.66 -7.35
C TYR A 516 -18.53 20.64 -6.63
N LYS A 517 -19.38 19.68 -6.98
CA LYS A 517 -20.65 19.41 -6.30
C LYS A 517 -20.58 18.00 -5.70
N PRO A 518 -20.68 17.85 -4.37
CA PRO A 518 -20.66 16.55 -3.72
C PRO A 518 -21.77 15.65 -4.28
N LYS A 519 -21.43 14.40 -4.58
CA LYS A 519 -22.37 13.34 -4.92
C LYS A 519 -22.02 12.14 -4.05
N PHE A 520 -22.94 11.73 -3.19
CA PHE A 520 -22.73 10.60 -2.30
C PHE A 520 -22.90 9.29 -3.05
N SER A 521 -21.96 8.37 -2.88
CA SER A 521 -22.05 6.96 -3.25
C SER A 521 -21.94 6.09 -2.00
N LEU A 522 -22.49 4.89 -2.04
CA LEU A 522 -22.26 3.88 -1.00
C LEU A 522 -20.83 3.35 -1.15
N ASP A 523 -19.99 3.61 -0.16
CA ASP A 523 -18.58 3.22 -0.15
C ASP A 523 -18.37 1.88 0.58
N TYR A 524 -19.15 1.64 1.64
CA TYR A 524 -19.06 0.41 2.43
C TYR A 524 -20.43 0.02 2.97
N ILE A 525 -20.70 -1.29 3.01
CA ILE A 525 -21.81 -1.88 3.74
C ILE A 525 -21.30 -3.12 4.47
N GLY A 526 -21.61 -3.22 5.76
CA GLY A 526 -21.16 -4.30 6.63
C GLY A 526 -22.20 -4.66 7.67
N GLY A 527 -22.01 -5.78 8.36
CA GLY A 527 -22.88 -6.18 9.47
C GLY A 527 -22.23 -5.87 10.81
N SER A 528 -22.84 -5.01 11.63
CA SER A 528 -22.39 -4.71 13.00
C SER A 528 -22.63 -5.87 13.99
N ALA A 529 -23.48 -6.85 13.62
CA ALA A 529 -23.81 -8.01 14.46
C ALA A 529 -24.03 -9.33 13.69
N GLY A 530 -23.74 -9.37 12.38
CA GLY A 530 -24.19 -10.44 11.49
C GLY A 530 -25.71 -10.42 11.26
N VAL A 531 -26.22 -11.35 10.45
CA VAL A 531 -27.66 -11.61 10.29
C VAL A 531 -27.92 -13.01 10.84
N GLY A 532 -28.68 -13.10 11.94
CA GLY A 532 -28.98 -14.37 12.59
C GLY A 532 -30.46 -14.48 12.96
N VAL A 533 -30.99 -15.70 12.83
CA VAL A 533 -32.24 -16.09 13.49
C VAL A 533 -31.81 -16.89 14.72
N ALA A 534 -32.08 -16.37 15.91
CA ALA A 534 -31.93 -17.17 17.11
C ALA A 534 -33.19 -18.03 17.24
N THR A 535 -33.01 -19.35 17.13
CA THR A 535 -34.03 -20.34 17.50
C THR A 535 -33.42 -21.24 18.57
N GLY A 536 -33.52 -20.82 19.82
CA GLY A 536 -33.07 -21.60 20.95
C GLY A 536 -33.92 -21.28 22.15
N ASN A 537 -34.27 -22.32 22.94
CA ASN A 537 -34.82 -22.14 24.27
C ASN A 537 -33.78 -21.35 25.08
N SER A 538 -34.01 -20.04 25.19
CA SER A 538 -33.47 -19.30 26.32
C SER A 538 -34.12 -19.87 27.57
N SER A 539 -33.44 -19.86 28.71
CA SER A 539 -33.98 -20.27 30.01
C SER A 539 -35.24 -19.51 30.45
N PHE A 540 -35.74 -18.60 29.60
CA PHE A 540 -36.84 -17.67 29.84
C PHE A 540 -37.87 -17.67 28.68
N GLY A 541 -37.92 -18.72 27.86
CA GLY A 541 -38.95 -18.95 26.83
C GLY A 541 -38.42 -19.12 25.40
N THR A 542 -39.32 -19.56 24.50
CA THR A 542 -39.07 -19.66 23.04
C THR A 542 -38.95 -18.27 22.43
N ALA A 543 -37.73 -17.75 22.35
CA ALA A 543 -37.45 -16.50 21.62
C ALA A 543 -37.07 -16.83 20.18
N THR A 544 -38.05 -16.88 19.29
CA THR A 544 -37.82 -16.76 17.84
C THR A 544 -37.62 -15.28 17.54
N GLY A 545 -36.38 -14.84 17.36
CA GLY A 545 -36.06 -13.41 17.19
C GLY A 545 -35.10 -13.16 16.03
N LEU A 546 -35.36 -12.10 15.27
CA LEU A 546 -34.38 -11.52 14.34
C LEU A 546 -33.37 -10.71 15.15
N ALA A 547 -32.10 -11.12 15.09
CA ALA A 547 -30.99 -10.35 15.64
C ALA A 547 -30.01 -10.04 14.50
N GLY A 548 -29.77 -8.76 14.26
CA GLY A 548 -28.82 -8.34 13.24
C GLY A 548 -28.76 -6.86 13.04
N GLY A 549 -27.68 -6.40 12.43
CA GLY A 549 -27.47 -5.00 12.13
C GLY A 549 -26.74 -4.80 10.81
N VAL A 550 -27.01 -3.66 10.18
CA VAL A 550 -26.36 -3.20 8.96
C VAL A 550 -25.80 -1.82 9.19
N ASP A 551 -24.53 -1.66 8.84
CA ASP A 551 -23.82 -0.39 8.82
C ASP A 551 -23.51 -0.02 7.38
N MET A 552 -23.69 1.24 7.04
CA MET A 552 -23.46 1.80 5.72
C MET A 552 -22.62 3.07 5.83
N LEU A 553 -21.62 3.20 4.98
CA LEU A 553 -20.82 4.42 4.81
C LEU A 553 -21.06 4.94 3.39
N PHE A 554 -21.43 6.21 3.28
CA PHE A 554 -21.57 6.93 2.03
C PHE A 554 -20.56 8.08 1.98
N GLY A 555 -19.84 8.23 0.88
CA GLY A 555 -18.86 9.30 0.69
C GLY A 555 -19.02 10.00 -0.64
N ASP A 556 -18.47 11.20 -0.73
CA ASP A 556 -18.23 11.84 -2.03
C ASP A 556 -16.88 11.39 -2.62
N VAL A 557 -16.68 11.58 -3.93
CA VAL A 557 -15.46 11.13 -4.65
C VAL A 557 -14.16 11.68 -4.06
N LEU A 558 -14.19 12.82 -3.34
CA LEU A 558 -13.02 13.42 -2.73
C LEU A 558 -12.85 12.99 -1.25
N GLY A 559 -13.79 12.23 -0.68
CA GLY A 559 -13.84 11.90 0.74
C GLY A 559 -14.10 13.12 1.64
N ASN A 560 -14.52 14.25 1.07
CA ASN A 560 -14.71 15.51 1.80
C ASN A 560 -15.95 15.47 2.70
N ASN A 561 -16.97 14.72 2.29
CA ASN A 561 -18.20 14.55 3.04
C ASN A 561 -18.49 13.06 3.15
N GLN A 562 -18.76 12.60 4.38
CA GLN A 562 -19.10 11.22 4.68
C GLN A 562 -20.35 11.15 5.55
N ILE A 563 -21.19 10.17 5.25
CA ILE A 563 -22.37 9.80 6.03
C ILE A 563 -22.18 8.36 6.47
N TYR A 564 -22.17 8.11 7.77
CA TYR A 564 -22.21 6.79 8.34
C TYR A 564 -23.57 6.57 8.99
N THR A 565 -24.23 5.46 8.69
CA THR A 565 -25.51 5.09 9.28
C THR A 565 -25.50 3.62 9.66
N GLY A 566 -26.05 3.31 10.82
CA GLY A 566 -26.16 1.94 11.32
C GLY A 566 -27.56 1.69 11.85
N LEU A 567 -28.13 0.53 11.53
CA LEU A 567 -29.41 0.08 12.05
C LEU A 567 -29.24 -1.33 12.58
N ALA A 568 -29.69 -1.59 13.81
CA ALA A 568 -29.69 -2.92 14.40
C ALA A 568 -31.03 -3.22 15.04
N LEU A 569 -31.42 -4.49 15.04
CA LEU A 569 -32.62 -4.99 15.71
C LEU A 569 -32.23 -6.21 16.54
N ASN A 570 -32.79 -6.31 17.75
CA ASN A 570 -32.53 -7.44 18.65
C ASN A 570 -33.85 -7.95 19.27
N GLY A 571 -34.59 -8.77 18.51
CA GLY A 571 -35.83 -9.39 18.97
C GLY A 571 -37.07 -8.53 18.73
N GLU A 572 -37.37 -7.57 19.62
CA GLU A 572 -38.57 -6.71 19.53
C GLU A 572 -38.29 -5.42 18.74
N ILE A 573 -39.31 -4.86 18.07
CA ILE A 573 -39.21 -3.56 17.36
C ILE A 573 -38.80 -2.43 18.32
N SER A 574 -39.19 -2.51 19.59
CA SER A 574 -38.74 -1.56 20.60
C SER A 574 -37.23 -1.63 20.85
N ASP A 575 -36.57 -2.74 20.54
CA ASP A 575 -35.14 -2.93 20.74
C ASP A 575 -34.33 -2.58 19.47
N MET A 576 -34.91 -1.80 18.56
CA MET A 576 -34.23 -1.30 17.37
C MET A 576 -33.26 -0.19 17.76
N ALA A 577 -31.98 -0.33 17.42
CA ALA A 577 -30.97 0.70 17.55
C ALA A 577 -30.70 1.37 16.20
N GLY A 578 -30.40 2.67 16.23
CA GLY A 578 -30.08 3.42 15.03
C GLY A 578 -29.03 4.48 15.31
N GLN A 579 -28.14 4.73 14.36
CA GLN A 579 -27.22 5.84 14.41
C GLN A 579 -27.03 6.47 13.03
N PHE A 580 -26.83 7.77 13.02
CA PHE A 580 -26.51 8.56 11.84
C PHE A 580 -25.38 9.51 12.22
N SER A 581 -24.32 9.55 11.41
CA SER A 581 -23.19 10.46 11.59
C SER A 581 -22.84 11.11 10.27
N PHE A 582 -22.73 12.42 10.26
CA PHE A 582 -22.20 13.19 9.14
C PHE A 582 -20.84 13.75 9.51
N ILE A 583 -19.86 13.64 8.63
CA ILE A 583 -18.51 14.17 8.80
C ILE A 583 -18.13 14.99 7.57
N ASN A 584 -17.65 16.21 7.80
CA ASN A 584 -17.05 17.07 6.80
C ASN A 584 -15.55 17.23 7.08
N GLN A 585 -14.73 16.98 6.06
CA GLN A 585 -13.27 17.00 6.09
C GLN A 585 -12.68 17.90 4.99
N LYS A 586 -13.51 18.77 4.40
CA LYS A 586 -13.11 19.63 3.28
C LYS A 586 -11.98 20.60 3.64
N ASN A 587 -11.97 21.04 4.89
CA ASN A 587 -10.96 21.95 5.44
C ASN A 587 -10.19 21.24 6.54
N ARG A 588 -9.07 21.83 6.98
CA ARG A 588 -8.24 21.25 8.03
C ARG A 588 -8.96 20.98 9.35
N ILE A 589 -9.99 21.76 9.69
CA ILE A 589 -10.87 21.45 10.83
C ILE A 589 -11.94 20.50 10.32
N ASN A 590 -11.86 19.25 10.76
CA ASN A 590 -12.88 18.26 10.49
C ASN A 590 -13.98 18.42 11.53
N TRP A 591 -15.23 18.33 11.11
CA TRP A 591 -16.37 18.45 12.02
C TRP A 591 -17.47 17.50 11.61
N GLY A 592 -18.34 17.17 12.56
CA GLY A 592 -19.43 16.27 12.32
C GLY A 592 -20.55 16.39 13.32
N VAL A 593 -21.66 15.77 12.95
CA VAL A 593 -22.87 15.64 13.76
C VAL A 593 -23.19 14.16 13.88
N ASN A 594 -23.59 13.72 15.06
CA ASN A 594 -24.01 12.36 15.34
C ASN A 594 -25.40 12.38 15.98
N LEU A 595 -26.28 11.50 15.51
CA LEU A 595 -27.60 11.25 16.06
C LEU A 595 -27.66 9.76 16.35
N SER A 596 -28.13 9.34 17.52
CA SER A 596 -28.33 7.92 17.79
C SER A 596 -29.47 7.65 18.75
N HIS A 597 -30.15 6.53 18.50
CA HIS A 597 -31.08 5.87 19.40
C HIS A 597 -30.47 4.53 19.78
N ILE A 598 -30.13 4.35 21.06
CA ILE A 598 -29.53 3.10 21.55
C ILE A 598 -30.37 2.56 22.72
N PRO A 599 -31.06 1.42 22.55
CA PRO A 599 -31.73 0.73 23.63
C PRO A 599 -30.75 -0.14 24.42
N TYR A 600 -30.74 0.03 25.75
CA TYR A 600 -30.09 -0.85 26.70
C TYR A 600 -31.15 -1.68 27.41
N ARG A 601 -31.05 -3.01 27.32
CA ARG A 601 -31.97 -3.93 27.97
C ARG A 601 -31.27 -4.61 29.16
N SER A 602 -31.89 -4.53 30.32
CA SER A 602 -31.55 -5.31 31.51
C SER A 602 -32.77 -6.11 31.96
N GLY A 603 -32.55 -7.22 32.67
CA GLY A 603 -33.64 -8.05 33.16
C GLY A 603 -33.34 -8.60 34.53
N GLN A 604 -34.39 -8.82 35.32
CA GLN A 604 -34.35 -9.54 36.58
C GLN A 604 -35.33 -10.69 36.49
N TYR A 605 -34.93 -11.83 37.03
CA TYR A 605 -35.76 -13.02 37.15
C TYR A 605 -35.95 -13.30 38.64
N PHE A 606 -37.19 -13.47 39.02
CA PHE A 606 -37.59 -13.87 40.36
C PHE A 606 -38.47 -15.10 40.22
N GLN A 607 -38.15 -16.14 40.98
CA GLN A 607 -39.07 -17.25 41.20
C GLN A 607 -39.81 -16.93 42.49
N ASP A 608 -41.15 -16.93 42.47
CA ASP A 608 -41.94 -16.64 43.66
C ASP A 608 -41.64 -17.68 44.75
N PRO A 609 -41.04 -17.30 45.90
CA PRO A 609 -40.69 -18.23 46.96
C PRO A 609 -41.91 -18.72 47.77
N ASP A 610 -43.06 -18.05 47.69
CA ASP A 610 -44.28 -18.38 48.43
C ASP A 610 -45.15 -19.42 47.70
N LEU A 611 -44.88 -19.68 46.42
CA LEU A 611 -45.53 -20.70 45.61
C LEU A 611 -44.63 -21.95 45.50
N GLN A 612 -44.52 -22.72 46.59
CA GLN A 612 -44.04 -24.12 46.58
C GLN A 612 -44.99 -24.99 45.68
N PRO A 613 -44.63 -26.21 45.22
CA PRO A 613 -45.37 -26.99 44.19
C PRO A 613 -46.83 -27.39 44.50
N GLU A 614 -47.44 -26.81 45.52
CA GLU A 614 -48.70 -27.25 46.13
C GLU A 614 -49.81 -26.18 46.09
N VAL A 615 -49.64 -25.09 45.32
CA VAL A 615 -50.67 -24.03 45.22
C VAL A 615 -51.48 -24.16 43.93
N GLU A 616 -52.79 -24.41 44.07
CA GLU A 616 -53.78 -24.31 42.98
C GLU A 616 -53.83 -22.87 42.46
N THR A 617 -53.20 -22.62 41.29
CA THR A 617 -53.33 -21.35 40.57
C THR A 617 -54.29 -21.52 39.39
N THR A 618 -55.08 -20.48 39.11
CA THR A 618 -56.09 -20.48 38.05
C THR A 618 -55.57 -19.71 36.83
N LEU A 619 -55.38 -20.39 35.70
CA LEU A 619 -55.07 -19.76 34.41
C LEU A 619 -56.27 -19.94 33.48
N ASN A 620 -56.82 -18.84 32.94
CA ASN A 620 -58.01 -18.87 32.07
C ASN A 620 -59.26 -19.58 32.65
N GLY A 621 -59.36 -19.67 33.98
CA GLY A 621 -60.47 -20.35 34.66
C GLY A 621 -60.27 -21.85 34.91
N GLU A 622 -59.14 -22.43 34.48
CA GLU A 622 -58.74 -23.81 34.82
C GLU A 622 -57.64 -23.82 35.89
N GLN A 623 -57.76 -24.73 36.87
CA GLN A 623 -56.76 -24.91 37.91
C GLN A 623 -55.62 -25.82 37.43
N TYR A 624 -54.38 -25.43 37.69
CA TYR A 624 -53.21 -26.26 37.38
C TYR A 624 -52.20 -26.28 38.55
N PHE A 625 -51.35 -27.31 38.57
CA PHE A 625 -50.27 -27.50 39.55
C PHE A 625 -48.93 -27.07 38.95
N GLY A 626 -48.30 -26.05 39.51
CA GLY A 626 -47.08 -25.46 38.95
C GLY A 626 -46.54 -24.27 39.75
N TYR A 627 -45.56 -23.57 39.18
CA TYR A 627 -44.91 -22.39 39.76
C TYR A 627 -45.11 -21.16 38.87
N GLN A 628 -45.00 -19.98 39.48
CA GLN A 628 -44.96 -18.71 38.77
C GLN A 628 -43.52 -18.18 38.70
N ASP A 629 -43.14 -17.77 37.50
CA ASP A 629 -41.84 -17.20 37.17
C ASP A 629 -42.03 -15.74 36.71
N ASP A 630 -41.51 -14.79 37.49
CA ASP A 630 -41.62 -13.37 37.20
C ASP A 630 -40.35 -12.87 36.51
N ILE A 631 -40.51 -12.29 35.32
CA ILE A 631 -39.43 -11.68 34.55
C ILE A 631 -39.74 -10.19 34.39
N ILE A 632 -38.90 -9.35 35.00
CA ILE A 632 -38.96 -7.90 34.85
C ILE A 632 -37.88 -7.49 33.85
N ILE A 633 -38.29 -6.94 32.71
CA ILE A 633 -37.39 -6.40 31.70
C ILE A 633 -37.43 -4.88 31.76
N GLN A 634 -36.29 -4.27 32.07
CA GLN A 634 -36.10 -2.83 32.01
C GLN A 634 -35.35 -2.45 30.73
N ARG A 635 -35.91 -1.50 29.99
CA ARG A 635 -35.32 -0.91 28.79
C ARG A 635 -35.02 0.55 29.08
N LEU A 636 -33.76 0.95 28.86
CA LEU A 636 -33.28 2.31 28.91
C LEU A 636 -32.94 2.75 27.48
N PHE A 637 -33.68 3.71 26.96
CA PHE A 637 -33.46 4.26 25.63
C PHE A 637 -32.62 5.53 25.75
N GLN A 638 -31.48 5.55 25.05
CA GLN A 638 -30.62 6.71 24.93
C GLN A 638 -30.81 7.36 23.55
N GLU A 639 -31.43 8.53 23.54
CA GLU A 639 -31.41 9.43 22.38
C GLU A 639 -30.23 10.39 22.54
N ARG A 640 -29.33 10.44 21.57
CA ARG A 640 -28.15 11.31 21.62
C ARG A 640 -28.08 12.18 20.38
N VAL A 641 -27.82 13.47 20.60
CA VAL A 641 -27.45 14.44 19.57
C VAL A 641 -26.08 14.99 19.92
N GLY A 642 -25.08 14.70 19.08
CA GLY A 642 -23.70 15.10 19.27
C GLY A 642 -23.20 15.99 18.13
N VAL A 643 -22.35 16.96 18.48
CA VAL A 643 -21.54 17.72 17.54
C VAL A 643 -20.09 17.58 17.96
N PHE A 644 -19.20 17.34 17.01
CA PHE A 644 -17.78 17.24 17.28
C PHE A 644 -16.95 17.93 16.22
N ALA A 645 -15.76 18.34 16.60
CA ALA A 645 -14.74 18.85 15.72
C ALA A 645 -13.39 18.30 16.15
N PHE A 646 -12.50 18.04 15.19
CA PHE A 646 -11.12 17.68 15.48
C PHE A 646 -10.16 18.40 14.55
N TYR A 647 -9.03 18.78 15.13
CA TYR A 647 -7.94 19.48 14.47
C TYR A 647 -6.70 18.57 14.41
N PRO A 648 -6.34 18.04 13.23
CA PRO A 648 -5.14 17.26 13.04
C PRO A 648 -3.88 18.15 13.07
N LEU A 649 -2.96 17.81 13.98
CA LEU A 649 -1.65 18.43 14.12
C LEU A 649 -0.60 17.76 13.22
N SER A 650 -0.72 16.43 13.07
CA SER A 650 0.05 15.56 12.19
C SER A 650 -0.80 14.36 11.79
N VAL A 651 -0.26 13.47 10.94
CA VAL A 651 -0.91 12.20 10.58
C VAL A 651 -1.18 11.28 11.78
N THR A 652 -0.46 11.49 12.89
CA THR A 652 -0.56 10.69 14.13
C THR A 652 -1.14 11.43 15.32
N LYS A 653 -1.42 12.74 15.27
CA LYS A 653 -1.81 13.55 16.44
C LYS A 653 -2.95 14.52 16.13
N ARG A 654 -3.92 14.64 17.03
CA ARG A 654 -5.05 15.56 16.90
C ARG A 654 -5.60 16.06 18.23
N PHE A 655 -6.20 17.24 18.19
CA PHE A 655 -7.11 17.71 19.22
C PHE A 655 -8.56 17.42 18.82
N GLU A 656 -9.36 16.97 19.76
CA GLU A 656 -10.79 16.71 19.60
C GLU A 656 -11.57 17.56 20.60
N VAL A 657 -12.69 18.13 20.15
CA VAL A 657 -13.68 18.80 20.99
C VAL A 657 -15.05 18.30 20.56
N GLY A 658 -15.91 17.99 21.51
CA GLY A 658 -17.27 17.56 21.21
C GLY A 658 -18.23 17.93 22.31
N THR A 659 -19.48 18.13 21.94
CA THR A 659 -20.59 18.27 22.88
C THR A 659 -21.71 17.33 22.47
N ALA A 660 -22.41 16.78 23.45
CA ALA A 660 -23.57 15.96 23.22
C ALA A 660 -24.69 16.33 24.18
N TYR A 661 -25.91 16.19 23.71
CA TYR A 661 -27.11 16.24 24.50
C TYR A 661 -27.79 14.88 24.43
N GLU A 662 -28.09 14.30 25.57
CA GLU A 662 -28.62 12.95 25.73
C GLU A 662 -29.94 12.98 26.49
N PHE A 663 -30.93 12.27 25.96
CA PHE A 663 -32.22 12.04 26.60
C PHE A 663 -32.33 10.57 26.94
N TYR A 664 -32.66 10.29 28.18
CA TYR A 664 -32.89 8.95 28.70
C TYR A 664 -34.35 8.79 29.04
N HIS A 665 -34.98 7.76 28.48
CA HIS A 665 -36.34 7.37 28.86
C HIS A 665 -36.39 5.86 29.06
N GLN A 666 -37.33 5.41 29.90
CA GLN A 666 -37.38 4.04 30.35
C GLN A 666 -38.71 3.37 30.04
N ARG A 667 -38.68 2.05 29.90
CA ARG A 667 -39.84 1.18 29.83
C ARG A 667 -39.56 -0.06 30.67
N VAL A 668 -40.52 -0.45 31.50
CA VAL A 668 -40.46 -1.68 32.28
C VAL A 668 -41.61 -2.58 31.84
N ASP A 669 -41.27 -3.77 31.37
CA ASP A 669 -42.23 -4.81 31.00
C ASP A 669 -42.11 -5.95 32.02
N HIS A 670 -43.25 -6.41 32.54
CA HIS A 670 -43.33 -7.51 33.48
C HIS A 670 -44.00 -8.70 32.78
N TYR A 671 -43.35 -9.85 32.83
CA TYR A 671 -43.85 -11.11 32.26
C TYR A 671 -44.02 -12.10 33.39
N VAL A 672 -45.20 -12.70 33.44
CA VAL A 672 -45.55 -13.73 34.40
C VAL A 672 -45.68 -15.04 33.64
N ASN A 673 -44.72 -15.94 33.83
CA ASN A 673 -44.72 -17.26 33.22
C ASN A 673 -45.36 -18.27 34.18
N TYR A 674 -46.31 -19.03 33.67
CA TYR A 674 -46.94 -20.12 34.38
C TYR A 674 -46.30 -21.43 33.93
N VAL A 675 -45.63 -22.15 34.83
CA VAL A 675 -44.83 -23.34 34.51
C VAL A 675 -45.35 -24.53 35.30
N ASP A 676 -45.49 -25.71 34.68
CA ASP A 676 -45.94 -26.92 35.37
C ASP A 676 -44.87 -27.51 36.32
N ALA A 677 -45.27 -28.49 37.13
CA ALA A 677 -44.36 -29.17 38.07
C ALA A 677 -43.18 -29.93 37.41
N SER A 678 -43.22 -30.13 36.08
CA SER A 678 -42.15 -30.76 35.29
C SER A 678 -41.26 -29.72 34.57
N GLY A 679 -41.52 -28.43 34.73
CA GLY A 679 -40.76 -27.34 34.12
C GLY A 679 -41.23 -26.89 32.74
N PHE A 680 -42.42 -27.29 32.28
CA PHE A 680 -42.97 -26.87 30.99
C PHE A 680 -43.84 -25.61 31.12
N LEU A 681 -43.63 -24.63 30.23
CA LEU A 681 -44.42 -23.40 30.18
C LEU A 681 -45.86 -23.69 29.72
N LEU A 682 -46.83 -23.36 30.58
CA LEU A 682 -48.28 -23.50 30.35
C LEU A 682 -48.91 -22.22 29.78
N GLY A 683 -48.38 -21.05 30.14
CA GLY A 683 -48.89 -19.75 29.66
C GLY A 683 -48.01 -18.59 30.11
N GLN A 684 -48.27 -17.40 29.56
CA GLN A 684 -47.54 -16.19 29.90
C GLN A 684 -48.48 -14.98 29.88
N ASP A 685 -48.51 -14.20 30.97
CA ASP A 685 -49.08 -12.86 30.99
C ASP A 685 -48.00 -11.80 30.80
N ARG A 686 -48.36 -10.67 30.20
CA ARG A 686 -47.48 -9.52 30.01
C ARG A 686 -48.20 -8.24 30.41
N GLU A 687 -47.60 -7.48 31.30
CA GLU A 687 -48.04 -6.14 31.64
C GLU A 687 -46.90 -5.13 31.53
N ARG A 688 -47.26 -3.85 31.40
CA ARG A 688 -46.30 -2.75 31.41
C ARG A 688 -46.39 -2.06 32.77
N LEU A 689 -45.28 -2.05 33.50
CA LEU A 689 -45.19 -1.37 34.78
C LEU A 689 -44.87 0.12 34.58
N ASP A 690 -45.17 0.91 35.61
CA ASP A 690 -44.73 2.30 35.68
C ASP A 690 -43.20 2.36 35.73
N ALA A 691 -42.62 3.20 34.88
CA ALA A 691 -41.19 3.40 34.78
C ALA A 691 -40.79 4.77 35.35
N PRO A 692 -39.56 4.91 35.91
CA PRO A 692 -39.01 6.20 36.29
C PRO A 692 -39.08 7.24 35.15
N GLY A 693 -39.16 8.52 35.53
CA GLY A 693 -39.28 9.65 34.59
C GLY A 693 -38.08 9.82 33.65
N THR A 694 -38.21 10.75 32.70
CA THR A 694 -37.16 11.06 31.73
C THR A 694 -36.02 11.86 32.35
N ASN A 695 -34.78 11.50 32.01
CA ASN A 695 -33.58 12.22 32.42
C ASN A 695 -32.90 12.83 31.20
N HIS A 696 -32.15 13.92 31.41
CA HIS A 696 -31.35 14.54 30.37
C HIS A 696 -29.96 14.87 30.88
N LEU A 697 -29.00 14.80 29.97
CA LEU A 697 -27.58 14.97 30.25
C LEU A 697 -26.95 15.74 29.10
N MET A 698 -26.21 16.80 29.42
CA MET A 698 -25.36 17.48 28.45
C MET A 698 -23.90 17.18 28.79
N SER A 699 -23.08 16.92 27.78
CA SER A 699 -21.64 16.78 27.95
C SER A 699 -20.83 17.72 27.07
N LEU A 700 -19.68 18.14 27.59
CA LEU A 700 -18.63 18.86 26.86
C LEU A 700 -17.32 18.11 27.05
N SER A 701 -16.74 17.65 25.95
CA SER A 701 -15.54 16.82 25.92
C SER A 701 -14.42 17.52 25.14
N THR A 702 -13.20 17.33 25.63
CA THR A 702 -11.96 17.71 24.95
C THR A 702 -10.97 16.58 25.08
N ALA A 703 -10.19 16.30 24.02
CA ALA A 703 -9.16 15.28 24.07
C ALA A 703 -7.95 15.62 23.20
N TYR A 704 -6.79 15.18 23.66
CA TYR A 704 -5.57 15.10 22.86
C TYR A 704 -5.30 13.63 22.57
N VAL A 705 -5.27 13.29 21.27
CA VAL A 705 -5.16 11.92 20.81
C VAL A 705 -3.90 11.77 19.95
N GLY A 706 -3.15 10.71 20.23
CA GLY A 706 -2.07 10.27 19.36
C GLY A 706 -2.27 8.80 18.97
N ASP A 707 -2.09 8.47 17.70
CA ASP A 707 -2.24 7.11 17.17
C ASP A 707 -1.26 6.87 16.02
N ASN A 708 -0.44 5.83 16.15
CA ASN A 708 0.45 5.31 15.11
C ASN A 708 0.39 3.78 15.10
N SER A 709 -0.80 3.21 15.29
CA SER A 709 -0.99 1.76 15.32
C SER A 709 -1.14 1.17 13.91
N TYR A 710 -0.38 0.10 13.64
CA TYR A 710 -0.47 -0.68 12.40
C TYR A 710 -1.39 -1.87 12.64
N PHE A 711 -2.52 -1.90 11.95
CA PHE A 711 -3.51 -2.95 12.05
C PHE A 711 -3.13 -4.17 11.20
N GLY A 712 -3.27 -5.35 11.79
CA GLY A 712 -3.43 -6.60 11.06
C GLY A 712 -4.90 -6.81 10.68
N PHE A 713 -5.25 -8.05 10.34
CA PHE A 713 -6.61 -8.40 9.91
C PHE A 713 -7.68 -8.16 11.00
N THR A 714 -7.34 -8.35 12.28
CA THR A 714 -8.31 -8.26 13.39
C THR A 714 -7.91 -7.32 14.53
N ALA A 715 -6.63 -6.93 14.64
CA ALA A 715 -6.13 -6.12 15.75
C ALA A 715 -4.83 -5.37 15.41
N PRO A 716 -4.44 -4.34 16.18
CA PRO A 716 -3.12 -3.71 16.08
C PRO A 716 -1.98 -4.71 16.32
N LEU A 717 -1.01 -4.75 15.41
CA LEU A 717 0.18 -5.60 15.49
C LEU A 717 1.40 -4.85 16.04
N GLN A 718 1.54 -3.56 15.71
CA GLN A 718 2.68 -2.75 16.11
C GLN A 718 2.30 -1.28 16.28
N GLY A 719 3.05 -0.54 17.09
CA GLY A 719 2.91 0.91 17.23
C GLY A 719 2.36 1.32 18.58
N TRP A 720 1.71 2.48 18.66
CA TRP A 720 1.21 3.02 19.92
C TRP A 720 -0.04 3.86 19.71
N ARG A 721 -0.82 4.02 20.78
CA ARG A 721 -1.98 4.90 20.82
C ARG A 721 -2.12 5.51 22.20
N TYR A 722 -2.51 6.76 22.31
CA TYR A 722 -2.93 7.35 23.58
C TYR A 722 -4.08 8.34 23.42
N ARG A 723 -4.86 8.51 24.49
CA ARG A 723 -5.92 9.50 24.63
C ARG A 723 -5.82 10.13 26.02
N ILE A 724 -5.69 11.46 26.04
CA ILE A 724 -5.80 12.28 27.23
C ILE A 724 -7.07 13.09 27.06
N GLY A 725 -8.10 12.82 27.86
CA GLY A 725 -9.43 13.41 27.70
C GLY A 725 -9.97 13.99 29.00
N VAL A 726 -10.72 15.07 28.87
CA VAL A 726 -11.52 15.67 29.95
C VAL A 726 -12.94 15.85 29.43
N GLU A 727 -13.93 15.38 30.17
CA GLU A 727 -15.34 15.54 29.83
C GLU A 727 -16.15 16.03 31.03
N ARG A 728 -16.92 17.10 30.83
CA ARG A 728 -17.78 17.71 31.83
C ARG A 728 -19.22 17.33 31.52
N TYR A 729 -19.91 16.79 32.52
CA TYR A 729 -21.34 16.50 32.47
C TYR A 729 -22.15 17.56 33.21
N PHE A 730 -23.36 17.84 32.70
CA PHE A 730 -24.33 18.78 33.26
C PHE A 730 -25.74 18.16 33.24
N GLY A 731 -26.58 18.47 34.23
CA GLY A 731 -27.97 18.01 34.31
C GLY A 731 -28.16 17.00 35.44
N ALA A 732 -28.78 15.86 35.15
CA ALA A 732 -28.99 14.78 36.14
C ALA A 732 -27.67 14.26 36.73
N TYR A 733 -26.57 14.39 35.97
CA TYR A 733 -25.22 14.11 36.44
C TYR A 733 -24.37 15.36 36.30
N ASP A 734 -23.71 15.74 37.38
CA ASP A 734 -22.89 16.93 37.48
C ASP A 734 -21.50 16.56 38.01
N PHE A 735 -20.61 16.13 37.12
CA PHE A 735 -19.21 15.87 37.45
C PHE A 735 -18.29 16.04 36.24
N THR A 736 -16.99 16.03 36.47
CA THR A 736 -15.95 16.04 35.44
C THR A 736 -15.26 14.69 35.42
N THR A 737 -15.07 14.09 34.24
CA THR A 737 -14.22 12.91 34.07
C THR A 737 -12.87 13.29 33.51
N VAL A 738 -11.86 12.53 33.92
CA VAL A 738 -10.51 12.58 33.34
C VAL A 738 -10.14 11.17 32.88
N LEU A 739 -9.71 11.07 31.62
CA LEU A 739 -9.29 9.82 30.99
C LEU A 739 -7.83 9.92 30.53
N LEU A 740 -7.02 8.95 30.96
CA LEU A 740 -5.67 8.71 30.50
C LEU A 740 -5.60 7.27 29.99
N ASP A 741 -5.67 7.04 28.68
CA ASP A 741 -5.52 5.71 28.07
C ASP A 741 -4.28 5.70 27.19
N GLY A 742 -3.31 4.84 27.49
CA GLY A 742 -2.08 4.69 26.72
C GLY A 742 -1.85 3.22 26.39
N ARG A 743 -1.55 2.92 25.13
CA ARG A 743 -1.36 1.57 24.59
C ARG A 743 -0.09 1.51 23.77
N ARG A 744 0.64 0.41 23.90
CA ARG A 744 1.83 0.11 23.12
C ARG A 744 1.79 -1.34 22.63
N TYR A 745 2.06 -1.52 21.35
CA TYR A 745 2.04 -2.81 20.66
C TYR A 745 3.44 -3.15 20.17
N PHE A 746 3.89 -4.36 20.49
CA PHE A 746 5.20 -4.88 20.13
C PHE A 746 5.03 -6.20 19.40
N TYR A 747 5.31 -6.18 18.10
CA TYR A 747 5.30 -7.38 17.28
C TYR A 747 6.60 -8.17 17.46
N VAL A 748 6.48 -9.42 17.91
CA VAL A 748 7.58 -10.40 17.98
C VAL A 748 7.09 -11.66 17.29
N ARG A 749 7.46 -11.82 16.01
CA ARG A 749 6.95 -12.91 15.15
C ARG A 749 6.91 -14.26 15.90
N PRO A 750 5.76 -14.96 15.93
CA PRO A 750 4.47 -14.66 15.29
C PRO A 750 3.46 -13.91 16.18
N VAL A 751 3.84 -13.47 17.38
CA VAL A 751 2.94 -12.95 18.42
C VAL A 751 3.05 -11.43 18.54
N THR A 752 1.94 -10.77 18.86
CA THR A 752 1.96 -9.36 19.29
C THR A 752 1.72 -9.26 20.79
N PHE A 753 2.56 -8.51 21.48
CA PHE A 753 2.33 -8.12 22.87
C PHE A 753 1.72 -6.72 22.92
N ALA A 754 0.68 -6.54 23.72
CA ALA A 754 0.07 -5.24 23.98
C ALA A 754 0.20 -4.88 25.46
N VAL A 755 0.64 -3.66 25.73
CA VAL A 755 0.66 -3.08 27.08
C VAL A 755 -0.28 -1.90 27.10
N ARG A 756 -1.21 -1.87 28.06
CA ARG A 756 -2.15 -0.77 28.26
C ARG A 756 -2.03 -0.21 29.68
N GLY A 757 -1.89 1.10 29.79
CA GLY A 757 -2.10 1.86 31.01
C GLY A 757 -3.40 2.65 30.89
N LEU A 758 -4.27 2.55 31.90
CA LEU A 758 -5.54 3.25 31.93
C LEU A 758 -5.72 3.92 33.29
N GLY A 759 -5.99 5.22 33.27
CA GLY A 759 -6.46 6.00 34.39
C GLY A 759 -7.81 6.63 34.04
N TYR A 760 -8.81 6.44 34.91
CA TYR A 760 -10.11 7.05 34.78
C TYR A 760 -10.55 7.55 36.15
N GLY A 761 -11.05 8.78 36.22
CA GLY A 761 -11.52 9.38 37.46
C GLY A 761 -12.68 10.33 37.24
N ARG A 762 -13.51 10.49 38.27
CA ARG A 762 -14.62 11.46 38.33
C ARG A 762 -14.34 12.47 39.44
N LEU A 763 -14.61 13.75 39.17
CA LEU A 763 -14.27 14.87 40.03
C LEU A 763 -15.46 15.83 40.15
N GLY A 764 -15.79 16.24 41.37
CA GLY A 764 -16.76 17.31 41.65
C GLY A 764 -18.24 16.89 41.58
N GLY A 765 -19.11 17.82 41.99
CA GLY A 765 -20.58 17.68 42.05
C GLY A 765 -21.05 16.37 42.68
N ASN A 766 -21.92 15.61 41.99
CA ASN A 766 -22.48 14.35 42.50
C ASN A 766 -21.63 13.11 42.17
N ALA A 767 -20.35 13.28 41.80
CA ALA A 767 -19.43 12.16 41.49
C ALA A 767 -19.31 11.09 42.58
N ASN A 768 -19.49 11.47 43.86
CA ASN A 768 -19.37 10.57 45.01
C ASN A 768 -20.71 9.96 45.45
N ASN A 769 -21.82 10.28 44.78
CA ASN A 769 -23.12 9.73 45.12
C ASN A 769 -23.27 8.33 44.52
N THR A 770 -22.89 7.31 45.28
CA THR A 770 -22.92 5.91 44.84
C THR A 770 -24.33 5.37 44.59
N ASN A 771 -25.37 6.08 45.02
CA ASN A 771 -26.75 5.75 44.70
C ASN A 771 -27.16 6.20 43.28
N GLU A 772 -26.43 7.15 42.70
CA GLU A 772 -26.69 7.71 41.37
C GLU A 772 -25.66 7.24 40.33
N VAL A 773 -24.40 7.09 40.73
CA VAL A 773 -23.30 6.68 39.84
C VAL A 773 -22.55 5.46 40.40
N TYR A 774 -22.25 4.50 39.52
CA TYR A 774 -21.53 3.29 39.93
C TYR A 774 -20.15 3.63 40.53
N PRO A 775 -19.77 3.06 41.69
CA PRO A 775 -18.47 3.32 42.32
C PRO A 775 -17.32 2.91 41.42
N LEU A 776 -16.20 3.62 41.49
CA LEU A 776 -14.97 3.29 40.76
C LEU A 776 -13.97 2.67 41.73
N PHE A 777 -13.51 1.45 41.46
CA PHE A 777 -12.47 0.82 42.27
C PHE A 777 -11.15 0.70 41.49
N ALA A 778 -10.05 0.92 42.20
CA ALA A 778 -8.72 0.67 41.64
C ALA A 778 -8.56 -0.82 41.34
N GLY A 779 -8.19 -1.15 40.10
CA GLY A 779 -8.00 -2.54 39.66
C GLY A 779 -9.27 -3.24 39.18
N GLU A 780 -10.39 -2.53 38.95
CA GLU A 780 -11.58 -3.12 38.34
C GLU A 780 -11.28 -3.74 36.96
N SER A 781 -11.52 -5.04 36.85
CA SER A 781 -11.25 -5.83 35.64
C SER A 781 -12.13 -5.42 34.46
N TYR A 782 -13.30 -4.82 34.69
CA TYR A 782 -14.20 -4.33 33.62
C TYR A 782 -13.56 -3.28 32.72
N PHE A 783 -12.56 -2.54 33.22
CA PHE A 783 -11.83 -1.55 32.44
C PHE A 783 -10.67 -2.15 31.61
N VAL A 784 -10.32 -3.41 31.88
CA VAL A 784 -9.34 -4.21 31.13
C VAL A 784 -10.10 -5.19 30.23
N ARG A 785 -10.83 -4.68 29.24
CA ARG A 785 -11.26 -5.50 28.10
C ARG A 785 -10.24 -5.33 26.97
N GLY A 786 -9.63 -6.45 26.59
CA GLY A 786 -8.69 -6.59 25.48
C GLY A 786 -9.43 -6.77 24.17
#